data_AF-A0AA35PGR4-F1
#
_entry.id   AF-A0AA35PGR4-F1
#
_cell.length_a   1.000
_cell.length_b   1.000
_cell.length_c   1.000
_cell.angle_alpha   90.00
_cell.angle_beta   90.00
_cell.angle_gamma   90.00
#
_symmetry.space_group_name_H-M   'P 1'
#
loop_
_entity.id
_entity.type
_entity.pdbx_description
1 polymer ?
#
loop_
_entity_poly.entity_id
_entity_poly.type
_entity_poly.pdbx_seq_one_letter_code
_entity_poly.pdbx_strand_id
1 'polypeptide(L)'
;MEAAELEQEAVKFAQMAVQRDQRGHYHEAAFYYKEAAQSLIYAAMAGSVLENIPEKISEYLERVQALYSAVQRVDPLKSKQQLDLERARFLVTQAFDEDEKGNSEEAIELYTEAVELCLKTANETSETGLQAKLKQLARQALDRAEALKDSKPSQKDKPVPAKPNQQARTYFPLGPDFSLNDKPQAVRAVQASEPQGQRYTAEEIEVLRKTSKINGIEYVPFMSVDLRERFAFPVPFSDRCGKLPLSPKQKTIVSDCSFVASLAISAAYERRYNKKLITSMDGVIYPENQKGVPAYKPCGKYMVKLHINGVPRKVIIDDFLPVDHSGELLCSYSNNKSELWVSLIEKAYMKVMGGYDFPGSNSNIDLHALTGWIPERIAMHSGNQSFDKDSSFRMLYQRFRKGDVLITTATGVMTEEEGERWGLVPTHAYAVLDIREYKGLRFLQLKNPWSHLRWKGRYSENDMKNWTPELQKYLNFDPRTAQKIDNGIFWIAWEDLCKYYDVIYLSWNPSLLKNQHAFTDAYSLANNPQYKLEVQCPQGGAAVWILLSRHITDKDDFAHNREFITMVVYKTDGKKVYYPADPPPYIDGIRINSPHYLTKIKLTSPGTHTFTLVVSQYEKQNTIHYTLRVYSVCKFNFCKIPTPYTISKRVNGQWKGQSAGGCGNFRETAKNNPIYQFQLDKAGPSSLSYEDQGSTGFAVKW
;
A
#
# COMPACT_ATOMS: atom_id res chain seq x y z
N MET A 1 -14.51 -3.17 37.46
CA MET A 1 -14.88 -1.96 38.23
C MET A 1 -16.24 -2.20 38.82
N GLU A 2 -16.42 -1.86 40.09
CA GLU A 2 -17.73 -1.90 40.75
C GLU A 2 -18.58 -0.71 40.30
N ALA A 3 -19.91 -0.87 40.27
CA ALA A 3 -20.83 0.16 39.76
C ALA A 3 -20.64 1.53 40.44
N ALA A 4 -20.33 1.54 41.74
CA ALA A 4 -20.10 2.76 42.52
C ALA A 4 -18.85 3.56 42.07
N GLU A 5 -17.80 2.89 41.59
CA GLU A 5 -16.59 3.56 41.08
C GLU A 5 -16.88 4.27 39.75
N LEU A 6 -17.65 3.61 38.87
CA LEU A 6 -18.05 4.14 37.57
C LEU A 6 -18.99 5.35 37.72
N GLU A 7 -19.83 5.36 38.75
CA GLU A 7 -20.67 6.50 39.11
C GLU A 7 -19.82 7.71 39.55
N GLN A 8 -18.81 7.49 40.40
CA GLN A 8 -17.90 8.55 40.83
C GLN A 8 -17.08 9.13 39.66
N GLU A 9 -16.64 8.27 38.74
CA GLU A 9 -15.97 8.71 37.51
C GLU A 9 -16.91 9.53 36.62
N ALA A 10 -18.15 9.09 36.43
CA ALA A 10 -19.15 9.84 35.67
C ALA A 10 -19.38 11.25 36.23
N VAL A 11 -19.47 11.38 37.56
CA VAL A 11 -19.63 12.68 38.24
C VAL A 11 -18.40 13.55 38.03
N LYS A 12 -17.20 12.98 38.14
CA LYS A 12 -15.94 13.71 37.93
C LYS A 12 -15.82 14.25 36.50
N PHE A 13 -16.14 13.43 35.50
CA PHE A 13 -16.13 13.85 34.11
C PHE A 13 -17.20 14.90 33.82
N ALA A 14 -18.41 14.77 34.39
CA ALA A 14 -19.45 15.78 34.25
C ALA A 14 -19.04 17.14 34.85
N GLN A 15 -18.42 17.15 36.03
CA GLN A 15 -17.89 18.39 36.64
C GLN A 15 -16.80 19.04 35.79
N MET A 16 -15.89 18.25 35.24
CA MET A 16 -14.86 18.76 34.32
C MET A 16 -15.49 19.29 33.03
N ALA A 17 -16.50 18.62 32.49
CA ALA A 17 -17.22 19.05 31.29
C ALA A 17 -17.88 20.42 31.49
N VAL A 18 -18.62 20.60 32.58
CA VAL A 18 -19.27 21.87 32.93
C VAL A 18 -18.24 22.99 33.12
N GLN A 19 -17.12 22.71 33.78
CA GLN A 19 -16.07 23.71 33.99
C GLN A 19 -15.44 24.18 32.67
N ARG A 20 -15.25 23.26 31.71
CA ARG A 20 -14.69 23.59 30.38
C ARG A 20 -15.72 24.28 29.48
N ASP A 21 -16.98 23.89 29.59
CA ASP A 21 -18.12 24.50 28.90
C ASP A 21 -18.25 25.99 29.30
N GLN A 22 -18.25 26.29 30.60
CA GLN A 22 -18.29 27.66 31.13
C GLN A 22 -17.08 28.52 30.75
N ARG A 23 -15.92 27.90 30.49
CA ARG A 23 -14.69 28.59 30.07
C ARG A 23 -14.58 28.75 28.55
N GLY A 24 -15.60 28.34 27.78
CA GLY A 24 -15.61 28.44 26.32
C GLY A 24 -14.72 27.42 25.61
N HIS A 25 -14.20 26.41 26.31
CA HIS A 25 -13.38 25.34 25.72
C HIS A 25 -14.27 24.21 25.19
N TYR A 26 -15.07 24.52 24.17
CA TYR A 26 -16.18 23.67 23.72
C TYR A 26 -15.76 22.28 23.24
N HIS A 27 -14.58 22.13 22.62
CA HIS A 27 -14.09 20.82 22.17
C HIS A 27 -13.66 19.91 23.33
N GLU A 28 -13.06 20.48 24.37
CA GLU A 28 -12.70 19.75 25.60
C GLU A 28 -13.94 19.42 26.44
N ALA A 29 -14.89 20.35 26.51
CA ALA A 29 -16.18 20.13 27.16
C ALA A 29 -16.95 18.98 26.51
N ALA A 30 -17.03 18.96 25.17
CA ALA A 30 -17.69 17.89 24.42
C ALA A 30 -17.04 16.52 24.63
N PHE A 31 -15.71 16.48 24.80
CA PHE A 31 -15.00 15.25 25.17
C PHE A 31 -15.44 14.76 26.56
N TYR A 32 -15.39 15.61 27.58
CA TYR A 32 -15.73 15.18 28.95
C TYR A 32 -17.21 14.85 29.15
N TYR A 33 -18.14 15.50 28.43
CA TYR A 33 -19.55 15.09 28.46
C TYR A 33 -19.78 13.70 27.82
N LYS A 34 -19.01 13.33 26.78
CA LYS A 34 -19.07 11.99 26.20
C LYS A 34 -18.52 10.92 27.14
N GLU A 35 -17.39 11.20 27.80
CA GLU A 35 -16.81 10.29 28.79
C GLU A 35 -17.76 10.11 29.99
N ALA A 36 -18.40 11.20 30.45
CA ALA A 36 -19.41 11.12 31.52
C ALA A 36 -20.61 10.25 31.14
N ALA A 37 -21.12 10.39 29.91
CA ALA A 37 -22.21 9.57 29.39
C ALA A 37 -21.80 8.08 29.27
N GLN A 38 -20.58 7.81 28.81
CA GLN A 38 -20.07 6.46 28.66
C GLN A 38 -19.84 5.77 30.01
N SER A 39 -19.31 6.48 31.01
CA SER A 39 -19.19 5.95 32.39
C SER A 39 -20.56 5.64 33.00
N LEU A 40 -21.60 6.43 32.72
CA LEU A 40 -22.98 6.15 33.16
C LEU A 40 -23.58 4.90 32.49
N ILE A 41 -23.31 4.68 31.19
CA ILE A 41 -23.73 3.46 30.48
C ILE A 41 -23.09 2.23 31.12
N TYR A 42 -21.79 2.29 31.43
CA TYR A 42 -21.10 1.18 32.08
C TYR A 42 -21.57 0.97 33.53
N ALA A 43 -21.88 2.04 34.27
CA ALA A 43 -22.49 1.92 35.60
C ALA A 43 -23.86 1.21 35.54
N ALA A 44 -24.71 1.55 34.57
CA ALA A 44 -26.00 0.89 34.36
C ALA A 44 -25.85 -0.61 34.03
N MET A 45 -24.89 -0.96 33.15
CA MET A 45 -24.61 -2.36 32.81
C MET A 45 -24.03 -3.16 33.99
N ALA A 46 -23.34 -2.49 34.93
CA ALA A 46 -22.79 -3.08 36.13
C ALA A 46 -23.81 -3.21 37.29
N GLY A 47 -25.08 -2.88 37.07
CA GLY A 47 -26.16 -3.01 38.06
C GLY A 47 -26.31 -1.82 39.01
N SER A 48 -25.94 -0.62 38.57
CA SER A 48 -26.14 0.63 39.32
C SER A 48 -27.61 0.83 39.72
N VAL A 49 -27.81 1.36 40.94
CA VAL A 49 -29.13 1.68 41.52
C VAL A 49 -29.52 3.15 41.30
N LEU A 50 -28.71 3.89 40.55
CA LEU A 50 -28.88 5.33 40.36
C LEU A 50 -30.09 5.58 39.44
N GLU A 51 -31.10 6.28 39.97
CA GLU A 51 -32.29 6.62 39.20
C GLU A 51 -31.98 7.67 38.13
N ASN A 52 -32.66 7.58 36.98
CA ASN A 52 -32.58 8.52 35.86
C ASN A 52 -31.25 8.56 35.07
N ILE A 53 -30.53 7.42 35.00
CA ILE A 53 -29.34 7.28 34.14
C ILE A 53 -29.65 7.57 32.65
N PRO A 54 -30.74 7.05 32.05
CA PRO A 54 -31.05 7.29 30.64
C PRO A 54 -31.28 8.77 30.32
N GLU A 55 -31.96 9.51 31.20
CA GLU A 55 -32.18 10.95 31.03
C GLU A 55 -30.86 11.72 31.06
N LYS A 56 -29.96 11.41 32.01
CA LYS A 56 -28.65 12.09 32.10
C LYS A 56 -27.75 11.82 30.90
N ILE A 57 -27.78 10.59 30.37
CA ILE A 57 -27.04 10.26 29.16
C ILE A 57 -27.57 11.09 27.98
N SER A 58 -28.89 11.20 27.84
CA SER A 58 -29.52 12.02 26.80
C SER A 58 -29.13 13.50 26.94
N GLU A 59 -29.18 14.04 28.16
CA GLU A 59 -28.80 15.43 28.46
C GLU A 59 -27.35 15.74 28.07
N TYR A 60 -26.41 14.86 28.41
CA TYR A 60 -25.00 15.04 28.06
C TYR A 60 -24.77 14.95 26.54
N LEU A 61 -25.44 14.03 25.86
CA LEU A 61 -25.31 13.87 24.40
C LEU A 61 -25.96 15.03 23.63
N GLU A 62 -27.10 15.56 24.10
CA GLU A 62 -27.72 16.77 23.54
C GLU A 62 -26.82 18.00 23.74
N ARG A 63 -26.20 18.14 24.92
CA ARG A 63 -25.25 19.23 25.18
C ARG A 63 -24.02 19.14 24.28
N VAL A 64 -23.50 17.94 24.04
CA VAL A 64 -22.40 17.69 23.10
C VAL A 64 -22.79 18.12 21.68
N GLN A 65 -24.00 17.81 21.24
CA GLN A 65 -24.49 18.21 19.92
C GLN A 65 -24.66 19.74 19.81
N ALA A 66 -25.14 20.39 20.87
CA ALA A 66 -25.21 21.85 20.94
C ALA A 66 -23.81 22.50 20.92
N LEU A 67 -22.83 21.92 21.62
CA LEU A 67 -21.44 22.40 21.63
C LEU A 67 -20.77 22.29 20.26
N TYR A 68 -20.95 21.17 19.55
CA TYR A 68 -20.42 21.04 18.18
C TYR A 68 -21.08 22.01 17.21
N SER A 69 -22.37 22.27 17.39
CA SER A 69 -23.12 23.25 16.59
C SER A 69 -22.66 24.70 16.87
N ALA A 70 -22.23 24.99 18.10
CA ALA A 70 -21.65 26.28 18.49
C ALA A 70 -20.22 26.47 17.93
N VAL A 71 -19.42 25.41 17.89
CA VAL A 71 -18.07 25.41 17.29
C VAL A 71 -18.11 25.59 15.76
N GLN A 72 -19.11 25.00 15.08
CA GLN A 72 -19.28 25.18 13.64
C GLN A 72 -19.63 26.63 13.23
N ARG A 73 -20.04 27.49 14.17
CA ARG A 73 -20.36 28.91 13.90
C ARG A 73 -19.19 29.87 14.12
N VAL A 74 -18.05 29.41 14.63
CA VAL A 74 -16.90 30.29 14.94
C VAL A 74 -15.60 29.65 14.48
N ASP A 75 -15.20 29.94 13.24
CA ASP A 75 -13.84 29.73 12.77
C ASP A 75 -13.42 30.96 11.93
N PRO A 76 -12.58 31.88 12.44
CA PRO A 76 -11.97 32.90 11.61
C PRO A 76 -10.70 32.33 10.97
N LEU A 77 -10.72 32.15 9.64
CA LEU A 77 -9.54 31.90 8.84
C LEU A 77 -8.41 32.90 9.21
N LYS A 78 -7.20 32.39 9.48
CA LYS A 78 -5.98 33.22 9.53
C LYS A 78 -5.90 34.06 8.26
N SER A 79 -5.62 35.35 8.39
CA SER A 79 -5.52 36.25 7.24
C SER A 79 -4.33 35.84 6.37
N LYS A 80 -4.41 36.12 5.07
CA LYS A 80 -3.33 35.86 4.10
C LYS A 80 -1.98 36.41 4.59
N GLN A 81 -2.01 37.57 5.24
CA GLN A 81 -0.83 38.24 5.78
C GLN A 81 -0.21 37.50 6.98
N GLN A 82 -1.01 36.77 7.77
CA GLN A 82 -0.49 35.92 8.84
C GLN A 82 0.15 34.64 8.30
N LEU A 83 -0.39 34.07 7.22
CA LEU A 83 0.22 32.94 6.51
C LEU A 83 1.55 33.31 5.86
N ASP A 84 1.63 34.50 5.26
CA ASP A 84 2.87 35.00 4.66
C ASP A 84 3.97 35.27 5.72
N LEU A 85 3.61 35.70 6.94
CA LEU A 85 4.55 35.79 8.06
C LEU A 85 5.10 34.41 8.47
N GLU A 86 4.25 33.38 8.53
CA GLU A 86 4.71 32.01 8.84
C GLU A 86 5.62 31.46 7.74
N ARG A 87 5.32 31.76 6.47
CA ARG A 87 6.17 31.39 5.33
C ARG A 87 7.52 32.11 5.36
N ALA A 88 7.55 33.40 5.68
CA ALA A 88 8.80 34.13 5.80
C ALA A 88 9.68 33.61 6.95
N ARG A 89 9.08 33.24 8.09
CA ARG A 89 9.81 32.60 9.20
C ARG A 89 10.44 31.28 8.77
N PHE A 90 9.69 30.48 8.01
CA PHE A 90 10.19 29.22 7.50
C PHE A 90 11.41 29.41 6.57
N LEU A 91 11.38 30.40 5.68
CA LEU A 91 12.52 30.72 4.81
C LEU A 91 13.74 31.17 5.61
N VAL A 92 13.57 31.98 6.66
CA VAL A 92 14.67 32.38 7.56
C VAL A 92 15.26 31.16 8.28
N THR A 93 14.43 30.22 8.74
CA THR A 93 14.93 28.96 9.34
C THR A 93 15.75 28.14 8.33
N GLN A 94 15.29 28.02 7.08
CA GLN A 94 16.04 27.32 6.04
C GLN A 94 17.36 28.01 5.70
N ALA A 95 17.36 29.33 5.62
CA ALA A 95 18.56 30.12 5.37
C ALA A 95 19.60 29.94 6.49
N PHE A 96 19.15 29.91 7.74
CA PHE A 96 20.00 29.65 8.91
C PHE A 96 20.60 28.24 8.87
N ASP A 97 19.81 27.24 8.50
CA ASP A 97 20.29 25.87 8.35
C ASP A 97 21.35 25.73 7.24
N GLU A 98 21.32 26.55 6.19
CA GLU A 98 22.34 26.55 5.12
C GLU A 98 23.58 27.36 5.49
N ASP A 99 23.41 28.45 6.26
CA ASP A 99 24.49 29.23 6.88
C ASP A 99 25.35 28.35 7.81
N GLU A 100 24.72 27.57 8.71
CA GLU A 100 25.44 26.63 9.59
C GLU A 100 26.18 25.50 8.82
N LYS A 101 25.73 25.16 7.61
CA LYS A 101 26.39 24.17 6.74
C LYS A 101 27.57 24.75 5.96
N GLY A 102 27.80 26.06 6.02
CA GLY A 102 28.83 26.76 5.24
C GLY A 102 28.44 27.00 3.77
N ASN A 103 27.17 26.80 3.40
CA ASN A 103 26.66 27.02 2.05
C ASN A 103 26.23 28.49 1.89
N SER A 104 27.20 29.41 1.91
CA SER A 104 26.92 30.85 2.00
C SER A 104 26.13 31.42 0.81
N GLU A 105 26.22 30.85 -0.40
CA GLU A 105 25.47 31.34 -1.56
C GLU A 105 23.97 31.02 -1.46
N GLU A 106 23.63 29.78 -1.12
CA GLU A 106 22.23 29.34 -0.97
C GLU A 106 21.57 29.95 0.28
N ALA A 107 22.36 30.15 1.36
CA ALA A 107 21.91 30.90 2.53
C ALA A 107 21.55 32.36 2.19
N ILE A 108 22.38 33.07 1.39
CA ILE A 108 22.12 34.45 0.98
C ILE A 108 20.86 34.55 0.10
N GLU A 109 20.65 33.60 -0.82
CA GLU A 109 19.43 33.56 -1.65
C GLU A 109 18.18 33.40 -0.79
N LEU A 110 18.18 32.44 0.14
CA LEU A 110 17.03 32.18 1.03
C LEU A 110 16.76 33.35 2.00
N TYR A 111 17.79 33.99 2.55
CA TYR A 111 17.61 35.21 3.34
C TYR A 111 17.02 36.35 2.50
N THR A 112 17.44 36.48 1.23
CA THR A 112 16.92 37.52 0.33
C THR A 112 15.44 37.29 0.01
N GLU A 113 15.03 36.06 -0.31
CA GLU A 113 13.63 35.71 -0.54
C GLU A 113 12.75 35.98 0.71
N ALA A 114 13.27 35.67 1.90
CA ALA A 114 12.56 35.94 3.15
C ALA A 114 12.35 37.45 3.38
N VAL A 115 13.36 38.28 3.06
CA VAL A 115 13.29 39.74 3.16
C VAL A 115 12.28 40.31 2.16
N GLU A 116 12.31 39.87 0.91
CA GLU A 116 11.37 40.31 -0.13
C GLU A 116 9.93 40.00 0.25
N LEU A 117 9.67 38.78 0.73
CA LEU A 117 8.34 38.37 1.19
C LEU A 117 7.90 39.21 2.39
N CYS A 118 8.78 39.44 3.38
CA CYS A 118 8.47 40.26 4.54
C CYS A 118 8.11 41.71 4.16
N LEU A 119 8.89 42.34 3.27
CA LEU A 119 8.67 43.73 2.86
C LEU A 119 7.39 43.87 2.02
N LYS A 120 7.14 42.91 1.13
CA LYS A 120 5.91 42.87 0.34
C LYS A 120 4.69 42.77 1.24
N THR A 121 4.65 41.79 2.15
CA THR A 121 3.52 41.61 3.07
C THR A 121 3.40 42.77 4.07
N ALA A 122 4.50 43.39 4.48
CA ALA A 122 4.48 44.57 5.36
C ALA A 122 3.92 45.84 4.67
N ASN A 123 4.00 45.92 3.35
CA ASN A 123 3.40 47.01 2.56
C ASN A 123 1.92 46.73 2.22
N GLU A 124 1.52 45.45 2.18
CA GLU A 124 0.14 45.03 1.92
C GLU A 124 -0.75 44.98 3.18
N THR A 125 -0.17 44.97 4.39
CA THR A 125 -0.93 44.91 5.65
C THR A 125 -1.14 46.28 6.30
N SER A 126 -2.36 46.51 6.81
CA SER A 126 -2.72 47.71 7.60
C SER A 126 -2.58 47.49 9.11
N GLU A 127 -2.24 46.27 9.54
CA GLU A 127 -2.11 45.90 10.95
C GLU A 127 -0.70 46.25 11.47
N THR A 128 -0.62 47.27 12.33
CA THR A 128 0.65 47.83 12.84
C THR A 128 1.51 46.80 13.58
N GLY A 129 0.89 45.89 14.34
CA GLY A 129 1.59 44.83 15.08
C GLY A 129 2.19 43.75 14.18
N LEU A 130 1.50 43.38 13.10
CA LEU A 130 2.01 42.43 12.11
C LEU A 130 3.11 43.06 11.25
N GLN A 131 2.93 44.31 10.86
CA GLN A 131 3.92 45.09 10.13
C GLN A 131 5.24 45.23 10.90
N ALA A 132 5.18 45.45 12.22
CA ALA A 132 6.36 45.50 13.07
C ALA A 132 7.13 44.16 13.10
N LYS A 133 6.41 43.03 13.22
CA LYS A 133 7.01 41.68 13.21
C LYS A 133 7.68 41.34 11.87
N LEU A 134 7.03 41.68 10.75
CA LEU A 134 7.60 41.47 9.41
C LEU A 134 8.85 42.33 9.17
N LYS A 135 8.82 43.60 9.57
CA LYS A 135 10.00 44.50 9.46
C LYS A 135 11.15 44.05 10.36
N GLN A 136 10.86 43.53 11.55
CA GLN A 136 11.88 42.98 12.44
C GLN A 136 12.54 41.74 11.84
N LEU A 137 11.74 40.81 11.30
CA LEU A 137 12.25 39.59 10.68
C LEU A 137 13.07 39.90 9.41
N ALA A 138 12.63 40.86 8.60
CA ALA A 138 13.38 41.33 7.43
C ALA A 138 14.75 41.91 7.80
N ARG A 139 14.82 42.73 8.86
CA ARG A 139 16.10 43.29 9.33
C ARG A 139 17.07 42.19 9.78
N GLN A 140 16.59 41.24 10.58
CA GLN A 140 17.42 40.13 11.06
C GLN A 140 17.96 39.27 9.92
N ALA A 141 17.13 38.98 8.92
CA ALA A 141 17.54 38.22 7.74
C ALA A 141 18.55 39.01 6.87
N LEU A 142 18.34 40.32 6.69
CA LEU A 142 19.22 41.18 5.91
C LEU A 142 20.60 41.35 6.56
N ASP A 143 20.64 41.66 7.87
CA ASP A 143 21.89 41.83 8.63
C ASP A 143 22.77 40.56 8.52
N ARG A 144 22.13 39.38 8.54
CA ARG A 144 22.83 38.10 8.42
C ARG A 144 23.30 37.82 6.99
N ALA A 145 22.51 38.15 5.98
CA ALA A 145 22.90 38.02 4.58
C ALA A 145 24.09 38.94 4.22
N GLU A 146 24.13 40.16 4.76
CA GLU A 146 25.24 41.09 4.58
C GLU A 146 26.52 40.59 5.27
N ALA A 147 26.42 40.09 6.50
CA ALA A 147 27.55 39.49 7.21
C ALA A 147 28.18 38.30 6.45
N LEU A 148 27.35 37.50 5.77
CA LEU A 148 27.83 36.40 4.92
C LEU A 148 28.52 36.90 3.66
N LYS A 149 28.06 38.03 3.09
CA LYS A 149 28.65 38.63 1.88
C LYS A 149 30.02 39.26 2.13
N ASP A 150 30.23 39.83 3.31
CA ASP A 150 31.50 40.46 3.71
C ASP A 150 32.60 39.44 4.10
N SER A 151 32.24 38.17 4.28
CA SER A 151 33.16 37.08 4.66
C SER A 151 33.95 36.43 3.50
N LYS A 152 33.76 36.86 2.24
CA LYS A 152 34.52 36.33 1.08
C LYS A 152 35.87 37.06 0.89
N PRO A 153 37.03 36.37 0.91
CA PRO A 153 38.30 36.96 0.50
C PRO A 153 38.36 37.12 -1.03
N SER A 154 38.66 38.33 -1.51
CA SER A 154 38.89 38.62 -2.93
C SER A 154 40.18 37.95 -3.43
N GLN A 155 40.09 37.09 -4.47
CA GLN A 155 41.25 36.67 -5.28
C GLN A 155 41.03 37.05 -6.75
N LYS A 156 41.76 38.07 -7.18
CA LYS A 156 42.14 38.29 -8.58
C LYS A 156 43.29 37.34 -8.94
N ASP A 157 43.20 36.81 -10.15
CA ASP A 157 44.23 36.26 -11.04
C ASP A 157 45.26 35.24 -10.50
N LYS A 158 45.24 34.04 -11.10
CA LYS A 158 46.36 33.08 -11.09
C LYS A 158 46.90 32.88 -12.51
N PRO A 159 48.23 32.74 -12.67
CA PRO A 159 48.81 31.93 -13.71
C PRO A 159 49.34 30.57 -13.21
N VAL A 160 49.41 29.66 -14.20
CA VAL A 160 49.80 28.23 -14.36
C VAL A 160 51.07 27.74 -13.59
N PRO A 161 51.26 26.41 -13.37
CA PRO A 161 51.88 25.83 -12.17
C PRO A 161 53.29 25.24 -12.36
N ALA A 162 54.00 25.04 -11.24
CA ALA A 162 55.14 24.12 -11.12
C ALA A 162 55.25 23.51 -9.70
N LYS A 163 55.47 22.20 -9.62
CA LYS A 163 56.00 21.43 -8.46
C LYS A 163 57.56 21.54 -8.45
N PRO A 164 58.36 21.01 -7.48
CA PRO A 164 58.05 20.27 -6.22
C PRO A 164 58.91 20.67 -4.97
N ASN A 165 58.60 20.00 -3.85
CA ASN A 165 59.53 19.39 -2.86
C ASN A 165 59.99 20.09 -1.57
N GLN A 166 59.91 19.26 -0.50
CA GLN A 166 60.74 19.16 0.73
C GLN A 166 60.63 20.27 1.80
N GLN A 167 60.75 20.03 3.12
CA GLN A 167 60.60 18.89 4.05
C GLN A 167 60.88 19.45 5.48
N ALA A 168 60.52 18.67 6.51
CA ALA A 168 60.96 18.74 7.93
C ALA A 168 60.17 19.72 8.84
N ARG A 169 59.67 19.35 10.03
CA ARG A 169 60.09 18.40 11.11
C ARG A 169 58.84 17.91 11.89
N THR A 170 58.54 16.61 12.09
CA THR A 170 58.99 15.64 13.15
C THR A 170 58.69 16.08 14.61
N TYR A 171 58.18 15.30 15.59
CA TYR A 171 57.95 13.84 15.79
C TYR A 171 56.93 13.56 16.94
N PHE A 172 56.44 12.30 16.95
CA PHE A 172 55.53 11.45 17.78
C PHE A 172 55.90 11.23 19.29
N PRO A 173 55.18 10.44 20.18
CA PRO A 173 54.39 9.22 19.88
C PRO A 173 53.13 8.84 20.74
N LEU A 174 52.34 7.92 20.17
CA LEU A 174 51.46 6.97 20.88
C LEU A 174 52.10 5.57 20.81
N GLY A 175 51.91 4.79 21.89
CA GLY A 175 52.59 3.52 22.16
C GLY A 175 52.21 2.33 21.27
N PRO A 176 52.90 1.19 21.46
CA PRO A 176 52.96 0.10 20.50
C PRO A 176 51.86 -0.92 20.72
N ASP A 177 51.08 -1.17 19.68
CA ASP A 177 50.72 -2.49 19.15
C ASP A 177 49.44 -2.33 18.34
N PHE A 178 49.57 -2.23 17.01
CA PHE A 178 48.74 -2.93 16.03
C PHE A 178 49.20 -2.54 14.62
N SER A 179 49.76 -3.51 13.90
CA SER A 179 50.20 -3.38 12.51
C SER A 179 49.08 -3.82 11.57
N LEU A 180 48.72 -2.97 10.60
CA LEU A 180 47.82 -3.28 9.48
C LEU A 180 48.66 -3.37 8.21
N ASN A 181 49.00 -4.59 7.81
CA ASN A 181 49.43 -4.87 6.45
C ASN A 181 48.59 -6.04 5.94
N ASP A 182 47.41 -5.73 5.41
CA ASP A 182 46.81 -6.53 4.35
C ASP A 182 45.92 -5.62 3.47
N LYS A 183 46.22 -5.64 2.18
CA LYS A 183 45.51 -4.87 1.14
C LYS A 183 44.13 -5.50 0.91
N PRO A 184 43.03 -4.73 0.86
CA PRO A 184 41.78 -5.23 0.32
C PRO A 184 41.93 -5.38 -1.21
N GLN A 185 41.84 -6.62 -1.69
CA GLN A 185 41.56 -6.93 -3.09
C GLN A 185 40.25 -6.25 -3.53
N ALA A 186 40.24 -5.74 -4.76
CA ALA A 186 39.03 -5.23 -5.40
C ALA A 186 38.00 -6.37 -5.57
N VAL A 187 36.98 -6.37 -4.73
CA VAL A 187 35.80 -7.22 -4.92
C VAL A 187 34.94 -6.58 -6.01
N ARG A 188 34.79 -7.28 -7.14
CA ARG A 188 33.85 -6.92 -8.20
C ARG A 188 32.45 -6.75 -7.60
N ALA A 189 31.88 -5.56 -7.77
CA ALA A 189 30.48 -5.30 -7.49
C ALA A 189 29.62 -6.30 -8.29
N VAL A 190 28.82 -7.09 -7.58
CA VAL A 190 27.76 -7.90 -8.19
C VAL A 190 26.72 -6.91 -8.70
N GLN A 191 26.54 -6.85 -10.02
CA GLN A 191 25.52 -6.03 -10.67
C GLN A 191 24.13 -6.46 -10.17
N ALA A 192 23.55 -5.67 -9.27
CA ALA A 192 22.12 -5.66 -9.06
C ALA A 192 21.49 -5.15 -10.37
N SER A 193 20.62 -5.95 -10.97
CA SER A 193 19.86 -5.57 -12.15
C SER A 193 18.80 -4.55 -11.76
N GLU A 194 19.15 -3.27 -11.73
CA GLU A 194 18.18 -2.18 -11.75
C GLU A 194 17.38 -2.24 -13.07
N PRO A 195 16.05 -2.07 -13.05
CA PRO A 195 15.36 -1.64 -14.25
C PRO A 195 15.82 -0.20 -14.54
N GLN A 196 16.52 -0.02 -15.66
CA GLN A 196 16.90 1.28 -16.22
C GLN A 196 15.85 2.35 -15.93
N GLY A 197 16.28 3.51 -15.41
CA GLY A 197 15.43 4.60 -14.92
C GLY A 197 14.10 4.73 -15.67
N GLN A 198 13.00 4.45 -14.97
CA GLN A 198 11.65 4.44 -15.54
C GLN A 198 11.32 5.83 -16.11
N ARG A 199 11.48 5.98 -17.43
CA ARG A 199 10.85 7.05 -18.20
C ARG A 199 9.40 6.65 -18.42
N TYR A 200 8.52 7.16 -17.57
CA TYR A 200 7.08 7.04 -17.76
C TYR A 200 6.62 7.93 -18.93
N THR A 201 5.61 7.49 -19.68
CA THR A 201 4.96 8.37 -20.67
C THR A 201 4.12 9.45 -19.97
N ALA A 202 3.72 10.50 -20.70
CA ALA A 202 2.90 11.57 -20.14
C ALA A 202 1.55 11.04 -19.61
N GLU A 203 0.96 10.07 -20.30
CA GLU A 203 -0.28 9.40 -19.90
C GLU A 203 -0.08 8.55 -18.65
N GLU A 204 1.04 7.82 -18.55
CA GLU A 204 1.37 7.03 -17.36
C GLU A 204 1.58 7.93 -16.14
N ILE A 205 2.25 9.07 -16.30
CA ILE A 205 2.43 10.07 -15.23
C ILE A 205 1.08 10.60 -14.76
N GLU A 206 0.14 10.87 -15.68
CA GLU A 206 -1.21 11.32 -15.34
C GLU A 206 -1.94 10.32 -14.46
N VAL A 207 -1.93 9.05 -14.88
CA VAL A 207 -2.56 7.97 -14.12
C VAL A 207 -1.89 7.83 -12.75
N LEU A 208 -0.56 7.75 -12.70
CA LEU A 208 0.18 7.61 -11.44
C LEU A 208 -0.06 8.78 -10.50
N ARG A 209 -0.14 10.01 -11.00
CA ARG A 209 -0.44 11.19 -10.17
C ARG A 209 -1.82 11.09 -9.56
N LYS A 210 -2.82 10.69 -10.34
CA LYS A 210 -4.19 10.49 -9.84
C LYS A 210 -4.25 9.36 -8.83
N THR A 211 -3.56 8.24 -9.08
CA THR A 211 -3.58 7.06 -8.20
C THR A 211 -2.57 7.11 -7.06
N SER A 212 -1.83 8.22 -6.92
CA SER A 212 -0.99 8.51 -5.76
C SER A 212 -1.78 9.03 -4.57
N LYS A 213 -2.99 9.57 -4.79
CA LYS A 213 -3.89 9.94 -3.71
C LYS A 213 -4.74 8.73 -3.34
N ILE A 214 -4.46 8.12 -2.20
CA ILE A 214 -5.20 6.99 -1.65
C ILE A 214 -5.80 7.46 -0.32
N ASN A 215 -7.12 7.42 -0.19
CA ASN A 215 -7.83 7.92 1.01
C ASN A 215 -7.52 9.40 1.32
N GLY A 216 -7.31 10.21 0.28
CA GLY A 216 -6.92 11.63 0.42
C GLY A 216 -5.46 11.86 0.82
N ILE A 217 -4.69 10.81 1.11
CA ILE A 217 -3.27 10.88 1.46
C ILE A 217 -2.42 10.61 0.22
N GLU A 218 -1.38 11.41 0.03
CA GLU A 218 -0.47 11.28 -1.10
C GLU A 218 0.66 10.29 -0.81
N TYR A 219 0.75 9.23 -1.62
CA TYR A 219 1.80 8.22 -1.60
C TYR A 219 2.50 8.21 -2.96
N VAL A 220 3.55 9.01 -3.12
CA VAL A 220 4.28 9.09 -4.39
C VAL A 220 5.10 7.83 -4.70
N PRO A 221 5.40 7.55 -5.98
CA PRO A 221 6.36 6.52 -6.35
C PRO A 221 7.69 6.71 -5.62
N PHE A 222 8.29 5.60 -5.18
CA PHE A 222 9.61 5.60 -4.55
C PHE A 222 10.69 5.88 -5.60
N MET A 223 11.54 6.86 -5.35
CA MET A 223 12.59 7.31 -6.25
C MET A 223 13.97 7.26 -5.59
N SER A 224 15.04 7.24 -6.38
CA SER A 224 16.42 7.22 -5.86
C SER A 224 16.77 8.43 -4.99
N VAL A 225 16.09 9.57 -5.18
CA VAL A 225 16.23 10.75 -4.32
C VAL A 225 15.76 10.50 -2.89
N ASP A 226 14.81 9.58 -2.67
CA ASP A 226 14.30 9.24 -1.35
C ASP A 226 15.34 8.54 -0.47
N LEU A 227 16.38 7.93 -1.08
CA LEU A 227 17.51 7.37 -0.33
C LEU A 227 18.34 8.45 0.38
N ARG A 228 18.16 9.73 0.03
CA ARG A 228 18.80 10.89 0.68
C ARG A 228 17.92 11.52 1.77
N GLU A 229 16.76 10.94 2.06
CA GLU A 229 15.84 11.40 3.10
C GLU A 229 16.54 11.49 4.46
N ARG A 230 16.28 12.58 5.20
CA ARG A 230 16.86 12.77 6.54
C ARG A 230 15.98 12.10 7.59
N PHE A 231 16.62 11.33 8.48
CA PHE A 231 16.01 10.61 9.60
C PHE A 231 16.58 11.07 10.95
N ALA A 232 17.03 12.32 11.03
CA ALA A 232 17.54 12.94 12.25
C ALA A 232 16.84 14.29 12.42
N PHE A 233 16.07 14.41 13.50
CA PHE A 233 15.35 15.63 13.86
C PHE A 233 15.58 15.92 15.34
N PRO A 234 15.67 17.21 15.73
CA PRO A 234 15.82 17.59 17.14
C PRO A 234 14.56 17.31 17.98
N VAL A 235 13.40 17.16 17.34
CA VAL A 235 12.11 16.84 17.97
C VAL A 235 11.64 15.48 17.46
N PRO A 236 10.99 14.64 18.30
CA PRO A 236 10.37 13.41 17.84
C PRO A 236 9.40 13.67 16.68
N PHE A 237 9.54 12.87 15.63
CA PHE A 237 8.66 12.92 14.47
C PHE A 237 7.28 12.41 14.87
N SER A 238 6.26 13.15 14.48
CA SER A 238 4.87 12.72 14.57
C SER A 238 4.28 12.74 13.17
N ASP A 239 3.54 11.69 12.85
CA ASP A 239 2.88 11.53 11.58
C ASP A 239 1.80 12.61 11.41
N ARG A 240 1.97 13.42 10.37
CA ARG A 240 1.07 14.55 10.05
C ARG A 240 -0.36 14.08 9.74
N CYS A 241 -0.53 12.82 9.37
CA CYS A 241 -1.85 12.22 9.13
C CYS A 241 -2.60 11.87 10.43
N GLY A 242 -1.96 11.99 11.60
CA GLY A 242 -2.57 11.69 12.90
C GLY A 242 -2.59 10.20 13.25
N LYS A 243 -3.33 9.87 14.31
CA LYS A 243 -3.46 8.49 14.82
C LYS A 243 -4.35 7.66 13.91
N LEU A 244 -3.97 6.40 13.66
CA LEU A 244 -4.78 5.46 12.90
C LEU A 244 -5.97 4.97 13.76
N PRO A 245 -7.21 5.02 13.25
CA PRO A 245 -8.39 4.53 13.98
C PRO A 245 -8.36 3.00 14.08
N LEU A 246 -8.71 2.47 15.26
CA LEU A 246 -8.86 1.03 15.51
C LEU A 246 -10.26 0.56 15.12
N SER A 247 -10.38 -0.64 14.52
CA SER A 247 -11.67 -1.30 14.33
C SER A 247 -12.25 -1.79 15.67
N PRO A 248 -13.57 -2.01 15.76
CA PRO A 248 -14.17 -2.75 16.87
C PRO A 248 -13.60 -4.18 17.03
N LYS A 249 -13.21 -4.84 15.93
CA LYS A 249 -12.65 -6.21 15.94
C LYS A 249 -11.23 -6.27 16.51
N GLN A 250 -10.40 -5.26 16.28
CA GLN A 250 -9.05 -5.17 16.86
C GLN A 250 -9.01 -4.76 18.32
N LYS A 251 -10.16 -4.33 18.88
CA LYS A 251 -10.29 -4.17 20.33
C LYS A 251 -10.36 -5.53 21.05
N THR A 252 -10.54 -6.64 20.32
CA THR A 252 -10.71 -7.99 20.89
C THR A 252 -9.81 -9.06 20.28
N ILE A 253 -9.47 -8.99 18.98
CA ILE A 253 -8.61 -9.97 18.28
C ILE A 253 -7.60 -9.25 17.37
N VAL A 254 -6.32 -9.57 17.56
CA VAL A 254 -5.16 -8.90 16.94
C VAL A 254 -5.06 -9.21 15.43
N SER A 255 -4.91 -8.15 14.63
CA SER A 255 -4.36 -8.09 13.26
C SER A 255 -5.10 -8.81 12.11
N ASP A 256 -4.82 -8.35 10.89
CA ASP A 256 -5.21 -9.03 9.65
C ASP A 256 -4.43 -10.34 9.48
N CYS A 257 -5.15 -11.47 9.53
CA CYS A 257 -4.55 -12.80 9.46
C CYS A 257 -3.74 -13.05 8.18
N SER A 258 -4.22 -12.60 7.02
CA SER A 258 -3.54 -12.81 5.74
C SER A 258 -2.26 -11.99 5.66
N PHE A 259 -2.26 -10.78 6.22
CA PHE A 259 -1.07 -9.95 6.25
C PHE A 259 0.02 -10.55 7.14
N VAL A 260 -0.34 -11.02 8.33
CA VAL A 260 0.61 -11.67 9.25
C VAL A 260 1.10 -13.01 8.71
N ALA A 261 0.22 -13.80 8.07
CA ALA A 261 0.65 -15.01 7.36
C ALA A 261 1.68 -14.68 6.27
N SER A 262 1.47 -13.57 5.54
CA SER A 262 2.37 -13.08 4.50
C SER A 262 3.73 -12.68 5.05
N LEU A 263 3.78 -11.95 6.16
CA LEU A 263 5.04 -11.64 6.87
C LEU A 263 5.76 -12.89 7.35
N ALA A 264 5.02 -13.85 7.90
CA ALA A 264 5.59 -15.10 8.41
C ALA A 264 6.24 -15.94 7.30
N ILE A 265 5.58 -16.11 6.15
CA ILE A 265 6.15 -16.85 5.02
C ILE A 265 7.32 -16.10 4.38
N SER A 266 7.24 -14.77 4.26
CA SER A 266 8.36 -13.97 3.77
C SER A 266 9.58 -14.11 4.68
N ALA A 267 9.43 -13.97 6.00
CA ALA A 267 10.54 -14.16 6.95
C ALA A 267 11.10 -15.59 6.93
N ALA A 268 10.24 -16.61 6.80
CA ALA A 268 10.68 -18.00 6.67
C ALA A 268 11.47 -18.25 5.38
N TYR A 269 11.05 -17.64 4.26
CA TYR A 269 11.76 -17.70 3.00
C TYR A 269 13.17 -17.12 3.12
N GLU A 270 13.31 -15.95 3.74
CA GLU A 270 14.61 -15.30 3.90
C GLU A 270 15.60 -16.17 4.67
N ARG A 271 15.15 -16.77 5.77
CA ARG A 271 15.96 -17.69 6.58
C ARG A 271 16.35 -18.94 5.80
N ARG A 272 15.43 -19.50 5.03
CA ARG A 272 15.64 -20.75 4.28
C ARG A 272 16.62 -20.58 3.12
N TYR A 273 16.49 -19.51 2.36
CA TYR A 273 17.28 -19.28 1.14
C TYR A 273 18.45 -18.32 1.33
N ASN A 274 18.60 -17.74 2.53
CA ASN A 274 19.55 -16.67 2.82
C ASN A 274 19.45 -15.52 1.80
N LYS A 275 18.21 -15.17 1.42
CA LYS A 275 17.88 -14.11 0.46
C LYS A 275 16.96 -13.13 1.14
N LYS A 276 17.41 -11.89 1.29
CA LYS A 276 16.58 -10.83 1.87
C LYS A 276 15.50 -10.41 0.86
N LEU A 277 14.24 -10.44 1.27
CA LEU A 277 13.04 -10.18 0.48
C LEU A 277 12.31 -8.93 1.02
N ILE A 278 11.93 -8.97 2.30
CA ILE A 278 11.32 -7.88 3.04
C ILE A 278 12.32 -7.17 3.98
N THR A 279 13.50 -7.74 4.23
CA THR A 279 14.56 -7.18 5.11
C THR A 279 15.84 -6.71 4.36
N SER A 280 15.80 -6.54 3.04
CA SER A 280 16.98 -6.34 2.15
C SER A 280 17.67 -4.97 2.20
N MET A 281 18.84 -4.86 1.52
CA MET A 281 19.66 -3.64 1.31
C MET A 281 19.03 -2.60 0.34
N ASP A 282 17.96 -2.98 -0.37
CA ASP A 282 17.11 -2.09 -1.17
C ASP A 282 15.79 -1.81 -0.41
N GLY A 283 15.88 -1.76 0.93
CA GLY A 283 14.94 -2.35 1.86
C GLY A 283 13.52 -1.83 1.85
N VAL A 284 12.69 -2.56 2.60
CA VAL A 284 11.30 -2.20 2.86
C VAL A 284 11.23 -1.14 3.95
N ILE A 285 12.18 -1.05 4.89
CA ILE A 285 12.13 -0.10 6.01
C ILE A 285 13.43 0.73 6.07
N TYR A 286 13.28 2.05 6.14
CA TYR A 286 14.35 3.02 6.28
C TYR A 286 14.18 3.81 7.59
N PRO A 287 15.29 4.24 8.21
CA PRO A 287 16.66 4.17 7.70
C PRO A 287 17.34 2.81 7.95
N GLU A 288 18.33 2.52 7.13
CA GLU A 288 19.18 1.33 7.26
C GLU A 288 20.54 1.68 7.87
N ASN A 289 21.22 0.69 8.47
CA ASN A 289 22.62 0.80 8.85
C ASN A 289 23.56 0.49 7.66
N GLN A 290 24.87 0.60 7.88
CA GLN A 290 25.90 0.31 6.85
C GLN A 290 25.83 -1.13 6.27
N LYS A 291 25.13 -2.06 6.92
CA LYS A 291 24.93 -3.45 6.48
C LYS A 291 23.58 -3.66 5.77
N GLY A 292 22.85 -2.58 5.49
CA GLY A 292 21.51 -2.61 4.92
C GLY A 292 20.52 -3.41 5.75
N VAL A 293 20.52 -3.13 7.05
CA VAL A 293 19.55 -3.67 8.02
C VAL A 293 18.80 -2.49 8.61
N PRO A 294 17.47 -2.55 8.76
CA PRO A 294 16.69 -1.50 9.40
C PRO A 294 17.29 -1.10 10.74
N ALA A 295 17.48 0.20 10.94
CA ALA A 295 18.14 0.76 12.11
C ALA A 295 17.17 1.61 12.92
N TYR A 296 17.11 1.34 14.23
CA TYR A 296 16.36 2.17 15.16
C TYR A 296 16.79 3.65 15.08
N LYS A 297 15.82 4.56 15.20
CA LYS A 297 16.06 6.00 15.28
C LYS A 297 15.31 6.62 16.44
N PRO A 298 16.01 7.35 17.33
CA PRO A 298 15.38 8.03 18.46
C PRO A 298 14.33 9.09 18.08
N CYS A 299 14.42 9.65 16.86
CA CYS A 299 13.44 10.62 16.40
C CYS A 299 12.13 9.99 15.95
N GLY A 300 11.99 8.65 15.95
CA GLY A 300 10.73 7.95 15.66
C GLY A 300 10.24 7.99 14.20
N LYS A 301 11.01 8.55 13.26
CA LYS A 301 10.63 8.60 11.83
C LYS A 301 11.10 7.34 11.10
N TYR A 302 10.18 6.69 10.41
CA TYR A 302 10.47 5.56 9.52
C TYR A 302 9.83 5.78 8.15
N MET A 303 10.46 5.20 7.14
CA MET A 303 9.93 5.17 5.77
C MET A 303 9.82 3.72 5.33
N VAL A 304 8.65 3.33 4.86
CA VAL A 304 8.34 1.98 4.40
C VAL A 304 8.03 1.98 2.90
N LYS A 305 8.61 1.04 2.16
CA LYS A 305 8.42 0.86 0.72
C LYS A 305 7.45 -0.28 0.45
N LEU A 306 6.27 0.03 -0.09
CA LEU A 306 5.23 -0.96 -0.42
C LEU A 306 4.88 -0.92 -1.91
N HIS A 307 4.62 -2.07 -2.54
CA HIS A 307 4.22 -2.15 -3.94
C HIS A 307 2.71 -1.96 -4.10
N ILE A 308 2.29 -0.71 -4.35
CA ILE A 308 0.88 -0.34 -4.37
C ILE A 308 0.55 0.32 -5.71
N ASN A 309 -0.58 -0.04 -6.31
CA ASN A 309 -1.02 0.50 -7.61
C ASN A 309 0.05 0.35 -8.70
N GLY A 310 0.65 -0.84 -8.76
CA GLY A 310 1.59 -1.25 -9.81
C GLY A 310 3.02 -0.69 -9.70
N VAL A 311 3.33 0.12 -8.68
CA VAL A 311 4.65 0.71 -8.46
C VAL A 311 5.07 0.66 -6.99
N PRO A 312 6.38 0.61 -6.68
CA PRO A 312 6.84 0.84 -5.31
C PRO A 312 6.50 2.27 -4.88
N ARG A 313 5.87 2.42 -3.71
CA ARG A 313 5.45 3.71 -3.13
C ARG A 313 6.12 3.94 -1.79
N LYS A 314 6.39 5.21 -1.50
CA LYS A 314 6.94 5.68 -0.23
C LYS A 314 5.83 5.91 0.80
N VAL A 315 5.95 5.27 1.97
CA VAL A 315 5.02 5.43 3.10
C VAL A 315 5.81 5.89 4.33
N ILE A 316 5.63 7.14 4.75
CA ILE A 316 6.29 7.67 5.94
C ILE A 316 5.38 7.44 7.15
N ILE A 317 5.94 6.91 8.23
CA ILE A 317 5.24 6.65 9.50
C ILE A 317 6.10 7.11 10.69
N ASP A 318 5.43 7.36 11.81
CA ASP A 318 6.09 7.43 13.12
C ASP A 318 6.05 6.05 13.83
N ASP A 319 6.63 5.95 15.03
CA ASP A 319 6.66 4.73 15.86
C ASP A 319 5.62 4.69 16.99
N PHE A 320 4.59 5.57 16.98
CA PHE A 320 3.48 5.46 17.92
C PHE A 320 2.57 4.27 17.55
N LEU A 321 2.63 3.18 18.32
CA LEU A 321 1.84 1.97 18.08
C LEU A 321 0.62 1.91 19.01
N PRO A 322 -0.49 1.28 18.58
CA PRO A 322 -1.66 1.10 19.44
C PRO A 322 -1.36 0.08 20.54
N VAL A 323 -1.69 0.45 21.77
CA VAL A 323 -1.59 -0.41 22.96
C VAL A 323 -2.93 -0.45 23.69
N ASP A 324 -3.17 -1.53 24.41
CA ASP A 324 -4.32 -1.65 25.30
C ASP A 324 -4.09 -0.92 26.64
N HIS A 325 -5.08 -1.02 27.54
CA HIS A 325 -4.99 -0.41 28.88
C HIS A 325 -3.86 -0.99 29.75
N SER A 326 -3.41 -2.21 29.46
CA SER A 326 -2.28 -2.86 30.14
C SER A 326 -0.92 -2.53 29.52
N GLY A 327 -0.91 -1.81 28.40
CA GLY A 327 0.30 -1.45 27.65
C GLY A 327 0.76 -2.52 26.66
N GLU A 328 -0.05 -3.55 26.42
CA GLU A 328 0.25 -4.60 25.45
C GLU A 328 -0.12 -4.14 24.03
N LEU A 329 0.68 -4.54 23.03
CA LEU A 329 0.50 -4.11 21.65
C LEU A 329 -0.78 -4.72 21.04
N LEU A 330 -1.62 -3.87 20.45
CA LEU A 330 -2.83 -4.27 19.73
C LEU A 330 -2.58 -4.58 18.24
N CYS A 331 -1.35 -4.34 17.78
CA CYS A 331 -0.87 -4.68 16.44
C CYS A 331 -0.02 -5.95 16.49
N SER A 332 0.34 -6.47 15.32
CA SER A 332 1.29 -7.57 15.16
C SER A 332 2.66 -7.20 15.74
N TYR A 333 3.24 -8.12 16.53
CA TYR A 333 4.55 -7.93 17.16
C TYR A 333 5.40 -9.20 17.10
N SER A 334 6.71 -9.04 17.26
CA SER A 334 7.64 -10.16 17.39
C SER A 334 7.69 -10.65 18.84
N ASN A 335 7.86 -11.96 19.04
CA ASN A 335 8.16 -12.50 20.38
C ASN A 335 9.46 -11.94 20.96
N ASN A 336 10.34 -11.43 20.08
CA ASN A 336 11.49 -10.66 20.50
C ASN A 336 11.10 -9.18 20.67
N LYS A 337 11.02 -8.71 21.92
CA LYS A 337 10.65 -7.32 22.24
C LYS A 337 11.63 -6.26 21.69
N SER A 338 12.82 -6.66 21.23
CA SER A 338 13.76 -5.74 20.57
C SER A 338 13.47 -5.53 19.07
N GLU A 339 12.47 -6.20 18.50
CA GLU A 339 12.14 -6.14 17.08
C GLU A 339 10.84 -5.38 16.84
N LEU A 340 10.95 -4.19 16.23
CA LEU A 340 9.79 -3.34 15.88
C LEU A 340 9.35 -3.46 14.42
N TRP A 341 10.13 -4.14 13.59
CA TRP A 341 9.94 -4.15 12.13
C TRP A 341 8.57 -4.70 11.71
N VAL A 342 8.03 -5.70 12.42
CA VAL A 342 6.71 -6.29 12.16
C VAL A 342 5.62 -5.24 12.31
N SER A 343 5.62 -4.55 13.45
CA SER A 343 4.62 -3.54 13.79
C SER A 343 4.72 -2.30 12.89
N LEU A 344 5.95 -1.90 12.51
CA LEU A 344 6.17 -0.79 11.58
C LEU A 344 5.66 -1.09 10.18
N ILE A 345 5.91 -2.29 9.65
CA ILE A 345 5.40 -2.69 8.32
C ILE A 345 3.88 -2.77 8.32
N GLU A 346 3.28 -3.37 9.35
CA GLU A 346 1.83 -3.41 9.48
C GLU A 346 1.23 -2.01 9.58
N LYS A 347 1.80 -1.13 10.40
CA LYS A 347 1.34 0.25 10.50
C LYS A 347 1.39 0.98 9.16
N ALA A 348 2.48 0.84 8.41
CA ALA A 348 2.57 1.43 7.08
C ALA A 348 1.49 0.89 6.13
N TYR A 349 1.23 -0.42 6.18
CA TYR A 349 0.19 -1.05 5.38
C TYR A 349 -1.21 -0.55 5.76
N MET A 350 -1.53 -0.54 7.06
CA MET A 350 -2.80 -0.04 7.59
C MET A 350 -3.01 1.44 7.29
N LYS A 351 -1.95 2.26 7.32
CA LYS A 351 -2.00 3.66 6.92
C LYS A 351 -2.45 3.82 5.46
N VAL A 352 -1.92 3.00 4.55
CA VAL A 352 -2.35 2.99 3.14
C VAL A 352 -3.80 2.50 3.00
N MET A 353 -4.18 1.47 3.76
CA MET A 353 -5.52 0.88 3.71
C MET A 353 -6.62 1.71 4.40
N GLY A 354 -6.27 2.86 5.01
CA GLY A 354 -7.24 3.79 5.59
C GLY A 354 -7.47 3.63 7.09
N GLY A 355 -6.60 2.87 7.78
CA GLY A 355 -6.64 2.66 9.22
C GLY A 355 -6.59 1.18 9.58
N TYR A 356 -6.66 0.90 10.89
CA TYR A 356 -6.82 -0.46 11.38
C TYR A 356 -8.27 -0.94 11.20
N ASP A 357 -9.24 -0.03 11.01
CA ASP A 357 -10.63 -0.32 10.57
C ASP A 357 -10.73 -0.87 9.14
N PHE A 358 -10.11 -2.03 8.95
CA PHE A 358 -9.93 -2.73 7.71
C PHE A 358 -10.70 -4.07 7.76
N PRO A 359 -11.60 -4.35 6.81
CA PRO A 359 -12.47 -5.53 6.85
C PRO A 359 -11.74 -6.86 6.60
N GLY A 360 -10.45 -6.81 6.26
CA GLY A 360 -9.58 -7.95 5.94
C GLY A 360 -9.22 -8.00 4.44
N SER A 361 -8.09 -8.62 4.13
CA SER A 361 -7.58 -8.80 2.77
C SER A 361 -7.48 -10.29 2.40
N ASN A 362 -6.68 -10.59 1.37
CA ASN A 362 -6.21 -11.92 1.10
C ASN A 362 -4.70 -11.88 0.87
N SER A 363 -4.05 -13.03 1.05
CA SER A 363 -2.58 -13.12 0.98
C SER A 363 -1.99 -12.74 -0.38
N ASN A 364 -2.76 -12.80 -1.48
CA ASN A 364 -2.26 -12.37 -2.78
C ASN A 364 -2.06 -10.86 -2.83
N ILE A 365 -2.99 -10.08 -2.26
CA ILE A 365 -2.88 -8.63 -2.16
C ILE A 365 -1.71 -8.29 -1.23
N ASP A 366 -1.63 -8.93 -0.07
CA ASP A 366 -0.63 -8.63 0.94
C ASP A 366 0.79 -8.99 0.48
N LEU A 367 1.00 -10.21 -0.04
CA LEU A 367 2.30 -10.62 -0.55
C LEU A 367 2.71 -9.76 -1.74
N HIS A 368 1.78 -9.40 -2.63
CA HIS A 368 2.09 -8.49 -3.74
C HIS A 368 2.50 -7.11 -3.22
N ALA A 369 1.80 -6.55 -2.25
CA ALA A 369 2.13 -5.28 -1.62
C ALA A 369 3.49 -5.30 -0.91
N LEU A 370 3.84 -6.41 -0.24
CA LEU A 370 5.10 -6.55 0.49
C LEU A 370 6.31 -6.80 -0.42
N THR A 371 6.13 -7.59 -1.49
CA THR A 371 7.26 -8.18 -2.23
C THR A 371 7.31 -7.77 -3.70
N GLY A 372 6.20 -7.29 -4.26
CA GLY A 372 6.02 -7.09 -5.71
C GLY A 372 6.00 -8.40 -6.53
N TRP A 373 5.96 -9.57 -5.88
CA TRP A 373 5.91 -10.87 -6.55
C TRP A 373 4.53 -11.13 -7.18
N ILE A 374 4.46 -12.07 -8.12
CA ILE A 374 3.31 -12.24 -9.01
C ILE A 374 2.23 -13.09 -8.30
N PRO A 375 1.05 -12.54 -8.00
CA PRO A 375 0.00 -13.29 -7.31
C PRO A 375 -0.73 -14.26 -8.24
N GLU A 376 -1.06 -15.45 -7.74
CA GLU A 376 -1.94 -16.44 -8.37
C GLU A 376 -2.86 -17.06 -7.31
N ARG A 377 -4.10 -17.35 -7.70
CA ARG A 377 -5.09 -18.00 -6.85
C ARG A 377 -5.46 -19.36 -7.44
N ILE A 378 -5.37 -20.41 -6.63
CA ILE A 378 -5.83 -21.75 -6.97
C ILE A 378 -7.02 -22.10 -6.06
N ALA A 379 -8.21 -22.23 -6.65
CA ALA A 379 -9.38 -22.72 -5.93
C ALA A 379 -9.35 -24.25 -5.86
N MET A 380 -9.52 -24.81 -4.67
CA MET A 380 -9.56 -26.26 -4.44
C MET A 380 -10.98 -26.83 -4.57
N HIS A 381 -11.96 -26.03 -4.14
CA HIS A 381 -13.38 -26.37 -4.17
C HIS A 381 -14.13 -25.38 -5.08
N SER A 382 -14.00 -25.56 -6.40
CA SER A 382 -14.78 -24.79 -7.39
C SER A 382 -15.74 -25.72 -8.13
N GLY A 383 -17.03 -25.36 -8.18
CA GLY A 383 -18.06 -26.17 -8.85
C GLY A 383 -17.82 -26.39 -10.36
N ASN A 384 -16.94 -25.60 -10.99
CA ASN A 384 -16.73 -25.58 -12.43
C ASN A 384 -15.34 -26.09 -12.89
N GLN A 385 -14.44 -26.49 -11.98
CA GLN A 385 -13.11 -27.01 -12.33
C GLN A 385 -12.71 -28.17 -11.43
N SER A 386 -12.24 -29.28 -12.04
CA SER A 386 -11.61 -30.36 -11.30
C SER A 386 -10.23 -29.93 -10.80
N PHE A 387 -10.06 -29.85 -9.48
CA PHE A 387 -8.77 -29.60 -8.86
C PHE A 387 -7.92 -30.88 -8.90
N ASP A 388 -6.86 -30.88 -9.70
CA ASP A 388 -5.88 -31.97 -9.76
C ASP A 388 -4.93 -31.90 -8.55
N LYS A 389 -5.22 -32.73 -7.54
CA LYS A 389 -4.45 -32.81 -6.28
C LYS A 389 -3.01 -33.21 -6.51
N ASP A 390 -2.74 -34.12 -7.44
CA ASP A 390 -1.39 -34.68 -7.66
C ASP A 390 -0.49 -33.74 -8.44
N SER A 391 -1.01 -33.12 -9.50
CA SER A 391 -0.28 -32.11 -10.27
C SER A 391 0.00 -30.87 -9.41
N SER A 392 -0.99 -30.42 -8.64
CA SER A 392 -0.85 -29.26 -7.76
C SER A 392 0.20 -29.49 -6.68
N PHE A 393 0.16 -30.63 -5.96
CA PHE A 393 1.19 -30.93 -4.96
C PHE A 393 2.59 -30.97 -5.56
N ARG A 394 2.77 -31.66 -6.70
CA ARG A 394 4.08 -31.75 -7.37
C ARG A 394 4.61 -30.37 -7.76
N MET A 395 3.74 -29.51 -8.30
CA MET A 395 4.09 -28.14 -8.63
C MET A 395 4.51 -27.36 -7.37
N LEU A 396 3.71 -27.39 -6.31
CA LEU A 396 4.00 -26.69 -5.06
C LEU A 396 5.32 -27.17 -4.47
N TYR A 397 5.50 -28.47 -4.31
CA TYR A 397 6.71 -29.07 -3.75
C TYR A 397 7.97 -28.70 -4.53
N GLN A 398 7.95 -28.83 -5.86
CA GLN A 398 9.12 -28.53 -6.70
C GLN A 398 9.47 -27.05 -6.68
N ARG A 399 8.47 -26.17 -6.79
CA ARG A 399 8.68 -24.72 -6.87
C ARG A 399 9.03 -24.12 -5.53
N PHE A 400 8.39 -24.59 -4.47
CA PHE A 400 8.71 -24.22 -3.11
C PHE A 400 10.16 -24.55 -2.80
N ARG A 401 10.63 -25.78 -3.05
CA ARG A 401 12.03 -26.19 -2.79
C ARG A 401 13.06 -25.37 -3.56
N LYS A 402 12.76 -24.93 -4.78
CA LYS A 402 13.63 -24.06 -5.59
C LYS A 402 13.69 -22.60 -5.09
N GLY A 403 12.77 -22.20 -4.21
CA GLY A 403 12.62 -20.81 -3.78
C GLY A 403 11.96 -19.93 -4.84
N ASP A 404 11.14 -20.54 -5.70
CA ASP A 404 10.45 -19.89 -6.82
C ASP A 404 9.11 -19.26 -6.41
N VAL A 405 8.57 -19.63 -5.23
CA VAL A 405 7.20 -19.29 -4.83
C VAL A 405 7.06 -19.18 -3.31
N LEU A 406 6.25 -18.22 -2.85
CA LEU A 406 5.71 -18.14 -1.49
C LEU A 406 4.28 -18.67 -1.49
N ILE A 407 3.90 -19.42 -0.45
CA ILE A 407 2.64 -20.15 -0.42
C ILE A 407 1.91 -19.83 0.90
N THR A 408 0.64 -19.48 0.78
CA THR A 408 -0.30 -19.44 1.89
C THR A 408 -1.58 -20.18 1.50
N THR A 409 -2.35 -20.61 2.48
CA THR A 409 -3.61 -21.34 2.27
C THR A 409 -4.68 -20.74 3.16
N ALA A 410 -5.94 -20.75 2.71
CA ALA A 410 -7.04 -20.21 3.49
C ALA A 410 -8.18 -21.21 3.62
N THR A 411 -8.77 -21.24 4.81
CA THR A 411 -9.97 -22.01 5.11
C THR A 411 -11.21 -21.33 4.53
N GLY A 412 -12.21 -22.14 4.21
CA GLY A 412 -13.51 -21.68 3.75
C GLY A 412 -14.43 -21.23 4.88
N VAL A 413 -15.70 -21.05 4.52
CA VAL A 413 -16.78 -20.93 5.51
C VAL A 413 -16.93 -22.28 6.21
N MET A 414 -16.85 -22.29 7.53
CA MET A 414 -17.10 -23.46 8.38
C MET A 414 -17.82 -22.99 9.64
N THR A 415 -18.49 -23.92 10.32
CA THR A 415 -19.11 -23.62 11.63
C THR A 415 -18.04 -23.48 12.71
N GLU A 416 -18.32 -22.72 13.77
CA GLU A 416 -17.41 -22.60 14.92
C GLU A 416 -17.14 -23.98 15.56
N GLU A 417 -18.16 -24.83 15.65
CA GLU A 417 -18.04 -26.20 16.16
C GLU A 417 -17.07 -27.06 15.32
N GLU A 418 -17.14 -26.98 13.99
CA GLU A 418 -16.19 -27.67 13.10
C GLU A 418 -14.78 -27.11 13.25
N GLY A 419 -14.65 -25.79 13.38
CA GLY A 419 -13.38 -25.12 13.62
C GLY A 419 -12.73 -25.58 14.91
N GLU A 420 -13.46 -25.58 16.03
CA GLU A 420 -12.99 -26.04 17.33
C GLU A 420 -12.63 -27.53 17.34
N ARG A 421 -13.45 -28.35 16.67
CA ARG A 421 -13.24 -29.80 16.56
C ARG A 421 -11.93 -30.13 15.88
N TRP A 422 -11.61 -29.43 14.79
CA TRP A 422 -10.40 -29.71 13.99
C TRP A 422 -9.22 -28.79 14.33
N GLY A 423 -9.43 -27.78 15.18
CA GLY A 423 -8.43 -26.78 15.51
C GLY A 423 -8.10 -25.87 14.32
N LEU A 424 -9.11 -25.54 13.51
CA LEU A 424 -9.03 -24.63 12.38
C LEU A 424 -9.92 -23.42 12.62
N VAL A 425 -9.55 -22.28 12.06
CA VAL A 425 -10.31 -21.04 12.17
C VAL A 425 -11.08 -20.85 10.85
N PRO A 426 -12.38 -20.52 10.88
CA PRO A 426 -13.15 -20.21 9.67
C PRO A 426 -12.59 -19.00 8.95
N THR A 427 -12.61 -19.01 7.61
CA THR A 427 -12.25 -17.86 6.76
C THR A 427 -10.90 -17.22 7.11
N HIS A 428 -9.89 -18.05 7.39
CA HIS A 428 -8.61 -17.63 7.98
C HIS A 428 -7.42 -18.06 7.14
N ALA A 429 -6.38 -17.23 7.09
CA ALA A 429 -5.17 -17.48 6.33
C ALA A 429 -4.05 -18.13 7.17
N TYR A 430 -3.35 -19.09 6.57
CA TYR A 430 -2.23 -19.82 7.16
C TYR A 430 -1.01 -19.75 6.25
N ALA A 431 0.17 -19.56 6.85
CA ALA A 431 1.44 -19.56 6.13
C ALA A 431 1.96 -20.99 5.92
N VAL A 432 2.36 -21.37 4.71
CA VAL A 432 2.97 -22.68 4.43
C VAL A 432 4.49 -22.60 4.62
N LEU A 433 4.96 -23.01 5.80
CA LEU A 433 6.36 -22.90 6.20
C LEU A 433 7.27 -23.97 5.60
N ASP A 434 6.75 -25.17 5.32
CA ASP A 434 7.50 -26.28 4.72
C ASP A 434 6.61 -27.26 3.95
N ILE A 435 7.18 -27.97 2.98
CA ILE A 435 6.51 -29.03 2.21
C ILE A 435 7.44 -30.24 2.11
N ARG A 436 6.97 -31.40 2.55
CA ARG A 436 7.76 -32.64 2.60
C ARG A 436 6.98 -33.84 2.06
N GLU A 437 7.73 -34.84 1.61
CA GLU A 437 7.19 -36.12 1.16
C GLU A 437 7.99 -37.25 1.81
N TYR A 438 7.30 -38.21 2.43
CA TYR A 438 7.90 -39.34 3.13
C TYR A 438 7.17 -40.64 2.80
N LYS A 439 7.84 -41.60 2.17
CA LYS A 439 7.29 -42.92 1.80
C LYS A 439 5.91 -42.83 1.09
N GLY A 440 5.75 -41.83 0.20
CA GLY A 440 4.50 -41.57 -0.54
C GLY A 440 3.46 -40.71 0.19
N LEU A 441 3.65 -40.43 1.49
CA LEU A 441 2.83 -39.49 2.25
C LEU A 441 3.32 -38.05 2.04
N ARG A 442 2.38 -37.12 1.95
CA ARG A 442 2.63 -35.72 1.56
C ARG A 442 2.20 -34.78 2.69
N PHE A 443 3.09 -33.91 3.10
CA PHE A 443 2.91 -33.08 4.30
C PHE A 443 3.19 -31.61 4.01
N LEU A 444 2.39 -30.75 4.62
CA LEU A 444 2.61 -29.31 4.66
C LEU A 444 2.72 -28.87 6.12
N GLN A 445 3.71 -28.04 6.43
CA GLN A 445 3.83 -27.38 7.72
C GLN A 445 3.16 -26.02 7.61
N LEU A 446 2.11 -25.80 8.41
CA LEU A 446 1.37 -24.56 8.45
C LEU A 446 1.69 -23.77 9.71
N LYS A 447 1.60 -22.45 9.63
CA LYS A 447 1.60 -21.55 10.79
C LYS A 447 0.32 -20.73 10.84
N ASN A 448 -0.39 -20.82 11.96
CA ASN A 448 -1.45 -19.89 12.32
C ASN A 448 -0.83 -18.52 12.70
N PRO A 449 -1.26 -17.42 12.05
CA PRO A 449 -0.89 -16.05 12.42
C PRO A 449 -1.04 -15.73 13.91
N TRP A 450 -2.11 -16.20 14.54
CA TRP A 450 -2.38 -15.93 15.95
C TRP A 450 -1.43 -16.65 16.91
N SER A 451 -0.55 -17.50 16.38
CA SER A 451 0.47 -18.23 17.16
C SER A 451 -0.10 -19.12 18.27
N HIS A 452 -1.38 -19.47 18.17
CA HIS A 452 -2.09 -20.49 18.93
C HIS A 452 -3.10 -21.20 18.02
N LEU A 453 -3.80 -22.24 18.52
CA LEU A 453 -4.73 -23.10 17.79
C LEU A 453 -4.08 -23.88 16.65
N ARG A 454 -3.71 -25.12 16.97
CA ARG A 454 -3.19 -26.11 16.02
C ARG A 454 -4.26 -27.08 15.54
N TRP A 455 -3.97 -27.66 14.37
CA TRP A 455 -4.68 -28.81 13.82
C TRP A 455 -4.76 -29.96 14.83
N LYS A 456 -5.99 -30.46 15.07
CA LYS A 456 -6.30 -31.56 16.01
C LYS A 456 -6.51 -32.92 15.32
N GLY A 457 -6.39 -32.99 13.99
CA GLY A 457 -6.59 -34.22 13.24
C GLY A 457 -5.34 -35.11 13.15
N ARG A 458 -5.20 -35.84 12.03
CA ARG A 458 -4.05 -36.73 11.80
C ARG A 458 -2.75 -35.94 11.80
N TYR A 459 -1.71 -36.49 12.42
CA TYR A 459 -0.41 -35.84 12.61
C TYR A 459 -0.46 -34.57 13.48
N SER A 460 -1.48 -34.43 14.32
CA SER A 460 -1.50 -33.44 15.41
C SER A 460 -0.57 -33.85 16.55
N GLU A 461 -0.33 -32.95 17.50
CA GLU A 461 0.42 -33.25 18.73
C GLU A 461 -0.25 -34.31 19.62
N ASN A 462 -1.55 -34.53 19.48
CA ASN A 462 -2.31 -35.52 20.25
C ASN A 462 -2.49 -36.86 19.51
N ASP A 463 -2.03 -36.96 18.26
CA ASP A 463 -2.17 -38.18 17.45
C ASP A 463 -1.12 -39.25 17.82
N MET A 464 -1.49 -40.18 18.70
CA MET A 464 -0.60 -41.27 19.09
C MET A 464 -0.51 -42.41 18.07
N LYS A 465 -1.34 -42.42 17.02
CA LYS A 465 -1.50 -43.56 16.10
C LYS A 465 -0.67 -43.42 14.82
N ASN A 466 -0.69 -42.24 14.19
CA ASN A 466 -0.06 -42.06 12.89
C ASN A 466 1.41 -41.59 12.97
N TRP A 467 1.83 -41.03 14.11
CA TRP A 467 3.23 -40.66 14.31
C TRP A 467 4.11 -41.89 14.55
N THR A 468 5.10 -42.10 13.68
CA THR A 468 6.18 -43.07 13.91
C THR A 468 7.46 -42.34 14.33
N PRO A 469 8.37 -42.98 15.10
CA PRO A 469 9.64 -42.36 15.49
C PRO A 469 10.49 -41.89 14.29
N GLU A 470 10.47 -42.65 13.19
CA GLU A 470 11.13 -42.28 11.95
C GLU A 470 10.54 -41.00 11.35
N LEU A 471 9.21 -40.89 11.31
CA LEU A 471 8.51 -39.75 10.74
C LEU A 471 8.69 -38.49 11.59
N GLN A 472 8.64 -38.60 12.92
CA GLN A 472 8.92 -37.51 13.85
C GLN A 472 10.32 -36.94 13.63
N LYS A 473 11.32 -37.82 13.51
CA LYS A 473 12.71 -37.42 13.20
C LYS A 473 12.80 -36.78 11.82
N TYR A 474 12.14 -37.34 10.81
CA TYR A 474 12.16 -36.82 9.45
C TYR A 474 11.50 -35.44 9.33
N LEU A 475 10.38 -35.19 10.01
CA LEU A 475 9.67 -33.90 10.00
C LEU A 475 10.21 -32.91 11.05
N ASN A 476 11.19 -33.32 11.86
CA ASN A 476 11.73 -32.56 12.98
C ASN A 476 10.62 -32.04 13.91
N PHE A 477 9.71 -32.94 14.29
CA PHE A 477 8.55 -32.62 15.12
C PHE A 477 8.53 -33.50 16.37
N ASP A 478 8.47 -32.85 17.54
CA ASP A 478 8.31 -33.51 18.83
C ASP A 478 6.91 -33.22 19.42
N PRO A 479 5.99 -34.21 19.40
CA PRO A 479 4.64 -34.04 19.95
C PRO A 479 4.63 -33.66 21.43
N ARG A 480 5.59 -34.13 22.24
CA ARG A 480 5.60 -33.88 23.70
C ARG A 480 5.89 -32.43 24.01
N THR A 481 6.84 -31.83 23.29
CA THR A 481 7.13 -30.39 23.40
C THR A 481 5.97 -29.57 22.83
N ALA A 482 5.39 -30.01 21.71
CA ALA A 482 4.25 -29.34 21.10
C ALA A 482 3.04 -29.27 22.06
N GLN A 483 2.72 -30.31 22.82
CA GLN A 483 1.63 -30.30 23.81
C GLN A 483 1.81 -29.26 24.94
N LYS A 484 3.05 -28.86 25.24
CA LYS A 484 3.35 -27.91 26.34
C LYS A 484 3.34 -26.46 25.90
N ILE A 485 3.76 -26.18 24.67
CA ILE A 485 3.89 -24.81 24.15
C ILE A 485 3.18 -24.76 22.81
N ASP A 486 2.06 -24.04 22.76
CA ASP A 486 1.41 -23.71 21.50
C ASP A 486 2.09 -22.49 20.86
N ASN A 487 2.50 -22.65 19.61
CA ASN A 487 3.09 -21.60 18.78
C ASN A 487 2.37 -21.45 17.44
N GLY A 488 1.22 -22.14 17.28
CA GLY A 488 0.40 -22.16 16.08
C GLY A 488 1.02 -22.89 14.88
N ILE A 489 2.18 -23.56 15.03
CA ILE A 489 2.84 -24.31 13.95
C ILE A 489 2.46 -25.79 14.05
N PHE A 490 1.99 -26.39 12.95
CA PHE A 490 1.60 -27.79 12.89
C PHE A 490 1.83 -28.41 11.52
N TRP A 491 1.87 -29.74 11.46
CA TRP A 491 1.91 -30.50 10.22
C TRP A 491 0.50 -31.00 9.86
N ILE A 492 0.16 -30.97 8.57
CA ILE A 492 -1.08 -31.52 8.04
C ILE A 492 -0.79 -32.35 6.79
N ALA A 493 -1.54 -33.44 6.61
CA ALA A 493 -1.49 -34.24 5.40
C ALA A 493 -2.09 -33.46 4.21
N TRP A 494 -1.53 -33.62 3.02
CA TRP A 494 -2.03 -32.97 1.80
C TRP A 494 -3.51 -33.28 1.53
N GLU A 495 -3.92 -34.52 1.81
CA GLU A 495 -5.30 -34.96 1.61
C GLU A 495 -6.27 -34.25 2.54
N ASP A 496 -5.85 -34.00 3.79
CA ASP A 496 -6.65 -33.29 4.79
C ASP A 496 -6.69 -31.79 4.44
N LEU A 497 -5.57 -31.20 3.99
CA LEU A 497 -5.56 -29.83 3.50
C LEU A 497 -6.55 -29.65 2.32
N CYS A 498 -6.54 -30.56 1.35
CA CYS A 498 -7.49 -30.56 0.23
C CYS A 498 -8.95 -30.81 0.61
N LYS A 499 -9.24 -31.09 1.88
CA LYS A 499 -10.60 -31.33 2.38
C LYS A 499 -11.13 -30.14 3.17
N TYR A 500 -10.26 -29.46 3.93
CA TYR A 500 -10.66 -28.39 4.86
C TYR A 500 -10.30 -26.97 4.39
N TYR A 501 -9.50 -26.83 3.33
CA TYR A 501 -9.07 -25.53 2.81
C TYR A 501 -9.65 -25.31 1.41
N ASP A 502 -10.11 -24.08 1.16
CA ASP A 502 -10.79 -23.71 -0.09
C ASP A 502 -9.81 -23.20 -1.15
N VAL A 503 -8.73 -22.55 -0.72
CA VAL A 503 -7.89 -21.73 -1.62
C VAL A 503 -6.42 -21.82 -1.24
N ILE A 504 -5.58 -21.97 -2.25
CA ILE A 504 -4.13 -21.79 -2.15
C ILE A 504 -3.76 -20.50 -2.88
N TYR A 505 -3.05 -19.61 -2.17
CA TYR A 505 -2.52 -18.37 -2.71
C TYR A 505 -1.01 -18.53 -2.96
N LEU A 506 -0.59 -18.21 -4.18
CA LEU A 506 0.80 -18.29 -4.61
C LEU A 506 1.30 -16.91 -4.94
N SER A 507 2.51 -16.60 -4.48
CA SER A 507 3.24 -15.43 -4.92
C SER A 507 4.51 -15.90 -5.61
N TRP A 508 4.61 -15.70 -6.92
CA TRP A 508 5.72 -16.20 -7.74
C TRP A 508 6.84 -15.20 -7.85
N ASN A 509 8.06 -15.68 -7.73
CA ASN A 509 9.25 -14.88 -7.92
C ASN A 509 9.31 -14.35 -9.36
N PRO A 510 9.29 -13.03 -9.60
CA PRO A 510 9.34 -12.48 -10.95
C PRO A 510 10.65 -12.81 -11.67
N SER A 511 11.74 -13.13 -10.94
CA SER A 511 13.02 -13.52 -11.53
C SER A 511 12.97 -14.82 -12.34
N LEU A 512 11.88 -15.58 -12.24
CA LEU A 512 11.61 -16.75 -13.10
C LEU A 512 11.45 -16.37 -14.57
N LEU A 513 11.04 -15.12 -14.83
CA LEU A 513 10.68 -14.62 -16.15
C LEU A 513 11.60 -13.44 -16.46
N LYS A 514 12.55 -13.67 -17.37
CA LYS A 514 13.67 -12.74 -17.63
C LYS A 514 13.20 -11.40 -18.21
N ASN A 515 12.22 -11.44 -19.10
CA ASN A 515 11.73 -10.25 -19.78
C ASN A 515 10.44 -9.79 -19.10
N GLN A 516 10.40 -8.52 -18.74
CA GLN A 516 9.21 -7.89 -18.16
C GLN A 516 9.00 -6.50 -18.73
N HIS A 517 7.73 -6.12 -18.89
CA HIS A 517 7.33 -4.77 -19.27
C HIS A 517 6.03 -4.43 -18.54
N ALA A 518 5.96 -3.23 -17.97
CA ALA A 518 4.78 -2.72 -17.29
C ALA A 518 4.25 -1.51 -18.05
N PHE A 519 2.93 -1.39 -18.14
CA PHE A 519 2.23 -0.27 -18.76
C PHE A 519 1.07 0.15 -17.87
N THR A 520 0.93 1.44 -17.57
CA THR A 520 -0.14 1.96 -16.70
C THR A 520 -1.15 2.76 -17.51
N ASP A 521 -2.44 2.53 -17.28
CA ASP A 521 -3.52 3.11 -18.10
C ASP A 521 -4.84 3.23 -17.32
N ALA A 522 -5.86 3.76 -17.99
CA ALA A 522 -7.22 3.87 -17.47
C ALA A 522 -8.26 3.26 -18.42
N TYR A 523 -9.22 2.53 -17.87
CA TYR A 523 -10.40 2.05 -18.55
C TYR A 523 -11.59 2.89 -18.13
N SER A 524 -12.37 3.35 -19.10
CA SER A 524 -13.61 4.10 -18.89
C SER A 524 -14.66 3.63 -19.90
N LEU A 525 -15.92 3.98 -19.66
CA LEU A 525 -17.02 3.72 -20.62
C LEU A 525 -16.67 4.25 -22.02
N ALA A 526 -16.04 5.42 -22.04
CA ALA A 526 -15.61 6.14 -23.22
C ALA A 526 -14.41 5.44 -23.90
N ASN A 527 -13.40 5.06 -23.14
CA ASN A 527 -12.15 4.54 -23.66
C ASN A 527 -11.79 3.19 -23.03
N ASN A 528 -11.73 2.15 -23.88
CA ASN A 528 -11.17 0.85 -23.54
C ASN A 528 -9.85 0.63 -24.31
N PRO A 529 -8.69 0.95 -23.72
CA PRO A 529 -7.39 0.63 -24.29
C PRO A 529 -7.24 -0.87 -24.58
N GLN A 530 -6.62 -1.18 -25.71
CA GLN A 530 -6.24 -2.55 -26.08
C GLN A 530 -4.76 -2.59 -26.40
N TYR A 531 -4.17 -3.77 -26.26
CA TYR A 531 -2.73 -3.93 -26.37
C TYR A 531 -2.37 -5.06 -27.29
N LYS A 532 -1.35 -4.83 -28.13
CA LYS A 532 -0.74 -5.87 -28.96
C LYS A 532 0.40 -6.48 -28.17
N LEU A 533 0.41 -7.81 -28.08
CA LEU A 533 1.48 -8.60 -27.51
C LEU A 533 2.00 -9.57 -28.56
N GLU A 534 3.26 -9.39 -28.96
CA GLU A 534 3.93 -10.25 -29.94
C GLU A 534 5.10 -10.97 -29.26
N VAL A 535 5.06 -12.30 -29.23
CA VAL A 535 6.02 -13.12 -28.49
C VAL A 535 6.77 -14.04 -29.43
N GLN A 536 8.10 -13.99 -29.37
CA GLN A 536 8.98 -14.81 -30.19
C GLN A 536 9.35 -16.09 -29.44
N CYS A 537 8.83 -17.23 -29.89
CA CYS A 537 9.05 -18.53 -29.26
C CYS A 537 9.79 -19.49 -30.21
N PRO A 538 11.14 -19.51 -30.24
CA PRO A 538 11.89 -20.26 -31.24
C PRO A 538 11.74 -21.79 -31.14
N GLN A 539 11.54 -22.31 -29.94
CA GLN A 539 11.55 -23.76 -29.66
C GLN A 539 10.17 -24.34 -29.32
N GLY A 540 9.13 -23.50 -29.23
CA GLY A 540 7.87 -23.89 -28.59
C GLY A 540 8.04 -24.13 -27.08
N GLY A 541 6.95 -24.48 -26.41
CA GLY A 541 6.95 -24.84 -24.99
C GLY A 541 7.21 -23.69 -24.00
N ALA A 542 6.93 -22.44 -24.38
CA ALA A 542 7.10 -21.28 -23.49
C ALA A 542 5.80 -20.88 -22.78
N ALA A 543 5.92 -20.10 -21.71
CA ALA A 543 4.79 -19.48 -21.03
C ALA A 543 4.94 -17.97 -20.98
N VAL A 544 3.82 -17.27 -21.13
CA VAL A 544 3.72 -15.81 -21.02
C VAL A 544 2.66 -15.50 -19.99
N TRP A 545 3.02 -14.69 -19.00
CA TRP A 545 2.14 -14.34 -17.90
C TRP A 545 1.81 -12.85 -17.99
N ILE A 546 0.54 -12.51 -17.84
CA ILE A 546 0.04 -11.14 -17.91
C ILE A 546 -0.68 -10.87 -16.60
N LEU A 547 -0.12 -9.96 -15.79
CA LEU A 547 -0.72 -9.52 -14.55
C LEU A 547 -1.48 -8.21 -14.79
N LEU A 548 -2.79 -8.25 -14.62
CA LEU A 548 -3.64 -7.07 -14.52
C LEU A 548 -3.77 -6.69 -13.05
N SER A 549 -3.33 -5.47 -12.70
CA SER A 549 -3.45 -4.92 -11.36
C SER A 549 -4.27 -3.65 -11.38
N ARG A 550 -5.50 -3.71 -10.86
CA ARG A 550 -6.35 -2.55 -10.65
C ARG A 550 -5.74 -1.66 -9.57
N HIS A 551 -5.78 -0.36 -9.79
CA HIS A 551 -5.36 0.63 -8.81
C HIS A 551 -6.54 0.97 -7.92
N ILE A 552 -6.26 1.08 -6.63
CA ILE A 552 -7.25 1.43 -5.62
C ILE A 552 -6.86 2.75 -4.98
N THR A 553 -7.82 3.67 -4.93
CA THR A 553 -7.65 5.04 -4.44
C THR A 553 -8.57 5.40 -3.28
N ASP A 554 -9.51 4.51 -2.95
CA ASP A 554 -10.54 4.72 -1.93
C ASP A 554 -10.72 3.45 -1.08
N LYS A 555 -10.90 3.63 0.24
CA LYS A 555 -11.11 2.55 1.21
C LYS A 555 -12.44 1.83 0.99
N ASP A 556 -13.47 2.53 0.52
CA ASP A 556 -14.80 1.96 0.35
C ASP A 556 -14.81 0.99 -0.84
N ASP A 557 -13.94 1.23 -1.82
CA ASP A 557 -13.69 0.31 -2.95
C ASP A 557 -13.09 -1.01 -2.45
N PHE A 558 -12.12 -0.96 -1.53
CA PHE A 558 -11.60 -2.17 -0.86
C PHE A 558 -12.64 -2.87 0.01
N ALA A 559 -13.45 -2.11 0.76
CA ALA A 559 -14.39 -2.68 1.71
C ALA A 559 -15.58 -3.37 1.03
N HIS A 560 -16.08 -2.80 -0.06
CA HIS A 560 -17.26 -3.31 -0.74
C HIS A 560 -16.94 -4.14 -1.98
N ASN A 561 -15.70 -4.11 -2.48
CA ASN A 561 -15.19 -4.91 -3.62
C ASN A 561 -16.20 -5.02 -4.78
N ARG A 562 -16.76 -3.89 -5.20
CA ARG A 562 -17.83 -3.84 -6.21
C ARG A 562 -17.32 -4.07 -7.62
N GLU A 563 -16.04 -3.80 -7.85
CA GLU A 563 -15.45 -3.79 -9.18
C GLU A 563 -14.87 -5.15 -9.57
N PHE A 564 -15.53 -5.83 -10.50
CA PHE A 564 -15.05 -7.09 -11.06
C PHE A 564 -14.28 -6.84 -12.36
N ILE A 565 -13.02 -7.25 -12.38
CA ILE A 565 -12.13 -7.09 -13.53
C ILE A 565 -11.66 -8.44 -14.07
N THR A 566 -11.29 -8.44 -15.35
CA THR A 566 -10.65 -9.56 -16.02
C THR A 566 -9.81 -9.10 -17.21
N MET A 567 -8.98 -10.02 -17.69
CA MET A 567 -8.25 -9.89 -18.95
C MET A 567 -8.84 -10.87 -19.96
N VAL A 568 -9.18 -10.36 -21.14
CA VAL A 568 -9.63 -11.15 -22.28
C VAL A 568 -8.54 -11.13 -23.34
N VAL A 569 -8.21 -12.31 -23.85
CA VAL A 569 -7.14 -12.49 -24.85
C VAL A 569 -7.75 -12.94 -26.16
N TYR A 570 -7.38 -12.29 -27.26
CA TYR A 570 -7.80 -12.63 -28.62
C TYR A 570 -6.59 -12.95 -29.51
N LYS A 571 -6.82 -13.74 -30.56
CA LYS A 571 -5.85 -14.01 -31.63
C LYS A 571 -6.27 -13.28 -32.92
N THR A 572 -6.12 -11.96 -32.92
CA THR A 572 -6.47 -11.08 -34.06
C THR A 572 -5.25 -10.47 -34.73
N ASP A 573 -4.07 -11.07 -34.58
CA ASP A 573 -2.79 -10.54 -35.08
C ASP A 573 -2.51 -9.09 -34.63
N GLY A 574 -2.99 -8.72 -33.44
CA GLY A 574 -2.81 -7.38 -32.88
C GLY A 574 -3.81 -6.35 -33.40
N LYS A 575 -4.86 -6.76 -34.12
CA LYS A 575 -5.96 -5.87 -34.55
C LYS A 575 -6.93 -5.61 -33.40
N LYS A 576 -7.41 -4.37 -33.32
CA LYS A 576 -8.39 -3.93 -32.33
C LYS A 576 -9.68 -4.74 -32.43
N VAL A 577 -10.19 -5.21 -31.30
CA VAL A 577 -11.43 -5.97 -31.17
C VAL A 577 -12.57 -5.02 -30.82
N TYR A 578 -13.62 -4.97 -31.64
CA TYR A 578 -14.78 -4.10 -31.38
C TYR A 578 -15.93 -4.86 -30.74
N TYR A 579 -16.15 -6.09 -31.18
CA TYR A 579 -17.23 -6.95 -30.71
C TYR A 579 -16.66 -8.08 -29.86
N PRO A 580 -17.08 -8.23 -28.59
CA PRO A 580 -16.49 -9.25 -27.70
C PRO A 580 -16.64 -10.69 -28.20
N ALA A 581 -17.67 -10.96 -29.01
CA ALA A 581 -18.00 -12.29 -29.54
C ALA A 581 -17.45 -12.53 -30.96
N ASP A 582 -16.86 -11.52 -31.61
CA ASP A 582 -16.36 -11.65 -32.98
C ASP A 582 -14.98 -10.96 -33.16
N PRO A 583 -13.89 -11.76 -33.24
CA PRO A 583 -13.86 -13.22 -33.10
C PRO A 583 -14.08 -13.65 -31.64
N PRO A 584 -14.41 -14.93 -31.37
CA PRO A 584 -14.52 -15.43 -30.01
C PRO A 584 -13.18 -15.30 -29.26
N PRO A 585 -13.21 -15.05 -27.94
CA PRO A 585 -12.01 -14.89 -27.15
C PRO A 585 -11.20 -16.20 -27.11
N TYR A 586 -9.87 -16.08 -27.21
CA TYR A 586 -8.95 -17.19 -27.02
C TYR A 586 -8.84 -17.56 -25.53
N ILE A 587 -8.85 -16.56 -24.65
CA ILE A 587 -9.01 -16.72 -23.20
C ILE A 587 -10.04 -15.70 -22.74
N ASP A 588 -11.18 -16.16 -22.23
CA ASP A 588 -12.14 -15.33 -21.50
C ASP A 588 -11.88 -15.53 -20.00
N GLY A 589 -11.18 -14.57 -19.40
CA GLY A 589 -10.81 -14.67 -18.01
C GLY A 589 -12.03 -14.56 -17.09
N ILE A 590 -12.02 -15.32 -16.00
CA ILE A 590 -13.02 -15.21 -14.94
C ILE A 590 -12.96 -13.82 -14.32
N ARG A 591 -14.11 -13.15 -14.26
CA ARG A 591 -14.25 -11.84 -13.62
C ARG A 591 -14.17 -12.01 -12.11
N ILE A 592 -13.20 -11.36 -11.49
CA ILE A 592 -12.99 -11.41 -10.05
C ILE A 592 -12.94 -10.00 -9.48
N ASN A 593 -13.34 -9.86 -8.22
CA ASN A 593 -13.32 -8.61 -7.46
C ASN A 593 -12.00 -8.38 -6.70
N SER A 594 -11.00 -9.25 -6.90
CA SER A 594 -9.63 -9.01 -6.44
C SER A 594 -8.95 -7.98 -7.34
N PRO A 595 -8.09 -7.09 -6.79
CA PRO A 595 -7.35 -6.12 -7.61
C PRO A 595 -6.35 -6.77 -8.56
N HIS A 596 -5.94 -8.01 -8.33
CA HIS A 596 -4.94 -8.70 -9.14
C HIS A 596 -5.53 -9.90 -9.88
N TYR A 597 -5.42 -9.89 -11.21
CA TYR A 597 -5.80 -10.99 -12.09
C TYR A 597 -4.61 -11.43 -12.94
N LEU A 598 -4.27 -12.72 -12.87
CA LEU A 598 -3.16 -13.31 -13.63
C LEU A 598 -3.67 -14.17 -14.77
N THR A 599 -3.32 -13.80 -16.00
CA THR A 599 -3.54 -14.63 -17.20
C THR A 599 -2.26 -15.35 -17.57
N LYS A 600 -2.35 -16.66 -17.83
CA LYS A 600 -1.22 -17.48 -18.30
C LYS A 600 -1.50 -18.03 -19.69
N ILE A 601 -0.66 -17.65 -20.65
CA ILE A 601 -0.71 -18.14 -22.02
C ILE A 601 0.40 -19.20 -22.19
N LYS A 602 0.04 -20.39 -22.66
CA LYS A 602 0.99 -21.46 -23.01
C LYS A 602 1.23 -21.43 -24.52
N LEU A 603 2.48 -21.29 -24.94
CA LEU A 603 2.91 -21.31 -26.33
C LEU A 603 3.47 -22.69 -26.65
N THR A 604 2.69 -23.53 -27.35
CA THR A 604 3.08 -24.90 -27.65
C THR A 604 3.89 -25.01 -28.94
N SER A 605 3.57 -24.22 -29.97
CA SER A 605 4.26 -24.26 -31.26
C SER A 605 5.41 -23.24 -31.35
N PRO A 606 6.48 -23.59 -32.08
CA PRO A 606 7.52 -22.62 -32.48
C PRO A 606 6.96 -21.49 -33.34
N GLY A 607 7.61 -20.33 -33.29
CA GLY A 607 7.32 -19.16 -34.14
C GLY A 607 6.95 -17.91 -33.35
N THR A 608 6.46 -16.91 -34.08
CA THR A 608 5.97 -15.66 -33.52
C THR A 608 4.47 -15.76 -33.27
N HIS A 609 4.05 -15.47 -32.04
CA HIS A 609 2.66 -15.50 -31.63
C HIS A 609 2.18 -14.10 -31.30
N THR A 610 1.09 -13.66 -31.93
CA THR A 610 0.53 -12.32 -31.73
C THR A 610 -0.84 -12.41 -31.08
N PHE A 611 -1.02 -11.64 -30.00
CA PHE A 611 -2.25 -11.57 -29.23
C PHE A 611 -2.73 -10.13 -29.11
N THR A 612 -4.04 -9.99 -28.95
CA THR A 612 -4.68 -8.74 -28.57
C THR A 612 -5.23 -8.90 -27.16
N LEU A 613 -4.77 -8.04 -26.26
CA LEU A 613 -5.15 -8.02 -24.85
C LEU A 613 -6.19 -6.93 -24.62
N VAL A 614 -7.29 -7.30 -23.98
CA VAL A 614 -8.42 -6.41 -23.70
C VAL A 614 -8.75 -6.50 -22.22
N VAL A 615 -8.65 -5.37 -21.53
CA VAL A 615 -9.16 -5.26 -20.16
C VAL A 615 -10.67 -5.18 -20.21
N SER A 616 -11.33 -5.93 -19.32
CA SER A 616 -12.78 -6.02 -19.27
C SER A 616 -13.25 -5.90 -17.82
N GLN A 617 -14.33 -5.14 -17.65
CA GLN A 617 -15.00 -4.87 -16.38
C GLN A 617 -16.43 -5.39 -16.46
N TYR A 618 -16.96 -5.91 -15.36
CA TYR A 618 -18.35 -6.35 -15.31
C TYR A 618 -19.32 -5.16 -15.33
N GLU A 619 -19.18 -4.22 -14.40
CA GLU A 619 -19.98 -2.99 -14.32
C GLU A 619 -19.24 -1.83 -14.99
N LYS A 620 -19.73 -1.33 -16.15
CA LYS A 620 -19.02 -0.33 -16.96
C LYS A 620 -19.20 1.13 -16.52
N GLN A 621 -19.67 1.37 -15.30
CA GLN A 621 -20.09 2.70 -14.88
C GLN A 621 -18.94 3.58 -14.36
N ASN A 622 -17.90 2.96 -13.79
CA ASN A 622 -16.79 3.68 -13.17
C ASN A 622 -15.51 3.60 -13.98
N THR A 623 -14.74 4.70 -14.00
CA THR A 623 -13.39 4.68 -14.55
C THR A 623 -12.45 3.96 -13.60
N ILE A 624 -11.80 2.91 -14.08
CA ILE A 624 -10.78 2.18 -13.32
C ILE A 624 -9.40 2.51 -13.86
N HIS A 625 -8.42 2.63 -12.97
CA HIS A 625 -7.01 2.77 -13.33
C HIS A 625 -6.33 1.43 -13.08
N TYR A 626 -5.35 1.07 -13.90
CA TYR A 626 -4.69 -0.22 -13.78
C TYR A 626 -3.27 -0.20 -14.33
N THR A 627 -2.49 -1.19 -13.93
CA THR A 627 -1.21 -1.55 -14.54
C THR A 627 -1.31 -2.93 -15.14
N LEU A 628 -0.89 -3.06 -16.40
CA LEU A 628 -0.62 -4.34 -17.05
C LEU A 628 0.87 -4.63 -16.97
N ARG A 629 1.22 -5.83 -16.54
CA ARG A 629 2.61 -6.28 -16.55
C ARG A 629 2.73 -7.63 -17.25
N VAL A 630 3.53 -7.65 -18.30
CA VAL A 630 3.81 -8.86 -19.08
C VAL A 630 5.13 -9.43 -18.59
N TYR A 631 5.15 -10.74 -18.36
CA TYR A 631 6.32 -11.50 -17.98
C TYR A 631 6.52 -12.68 -18.94
N SER A 632 7.74 -12.85 -19.45
CA SER A 632 8.05 -13.96 -20.34
C SER A 632 9.51 -14.42 -20.23
N VAL A 633 9.73 -15.71 -20.46
CA VAL A 633 11.07 -16.26 -20.72
C VAL A 633 11.57 -15.86 -22.11
N CYS A 634 10.64 -15.69 -23.06
CA CYS A 634 10.89 -15.31 -24.44
C CYS A 634 10.97 -13.80 -24.60
N LYS A 635 11.63 -13.36 -25.68
CA LYS A 635 11.56 -11.95 -26.10
C LYS A 635 10.15 -11.64 -26.60
N PHE A 636 9.66 -10.46 -26.29
CA PHE A 636 8.36 -10.00 -26.74
C PHE A 636 8.38 -8.50 -27.04
N ASN A 637 7.43 -8.08 -27.87
CA ASN A 637 7.07 -6.69 -28.07
C ASN A 637 5.66 -6.49 -27.50
N PHE A 638 5.49 -5.44 -26.70
CA PHE A 638 4.23 -5.12 -26.05
C PHE A 638 3.96 -3.63 -26.18
N CYS A 639 2.84 -3.28 -26.80
CA CYS A 639 2.48 -1.89 -27.04
C CYS A 639 0.97 -1.68 -27.03
N LYS A 640 0.54 -0.45 -26.74
CA LYS A 640 -0.85 -0.03 -26.86
C LYS A 640 -1.24 0.03 -28.34
N ILE A 641 -2.40 -0.53 -28.68
CA ILE A 641 -2.96 -0.46 -30.03
C ILE A 641 -3.44 0.98 -30.25
N PRO A 642 -2.93 1.70 -31.27
CA PRO A 642 -3.35 3.06 -31.54
C PRO A 642 -4.83 3.11 -31.88
N THR A 643 -5.48 4.20 -31.51
CA THR A 643 -6.83 4.46 -32.01
C THR A 643 -6.71 4.92 -33.47
N PRO A 644 -7.39 4.25 -34.42
CA PRO A 644 -7.24 4.57 -35.84
C PRO A 644 -7.91 5.90 -36.23
N TYR A 645 -8.79 6.42 -35.36
CA TYR A 645 -9.55 7.64 -35.59
C TYR A 645 -8.64 8.86 -35.48
N THR A 646 -8.64 9.67 -36.54
CA THR A 646 -7.83 10.90 -36.63
C THR A 646 -8.65 12.14 -36.31
N ILE A 647 -9.99 12.03 -36.36
CA ILE A 647 -10.91 13.14 -36.16
C ILE A 647 -11.85 12.78 -35.00
N SER A 648 -11.95 13.67 -34.01
CA SER A 648 -12.92 13.56 -32.92
C SER A 648 -13.76 14.82 -32.85
N LYS A 649 -15.09 14.66 -32.84
CA LYS A 649 -16.03 15.75 -32.59
C LYS A 649 -16.86 15.40 -31.37
N ARG A 650 -16.75 16.24 -30.34
CA ARG A 650 -17.57 16.14 -29.12
C ARG A 650 -18.82 16.99 -29.31
N VAL A 651 -19.98 16.41 -29.05
CA VAL A 651 -21.25 17.13 -29.01
C VAL A 651 -21.83 16.96 -27.62
N ASN A 652 -21.93 18.07 -26.89
CA ASN A 652 -22.52 18.03 -25.55
C ASN A 652 -24.06 18.06 -25.69
N GLY A 653 -24.73 17.18 -24.98
CA GLY A 653 -26.20 17.13 -24.92
C GLY A 653 -26.64 16.50 -23.61
N GLN A 654 -27.89 16.73 -23.22
CA GLN A 654 -28.43 16.24 -21.97
C GLN A 654 -29.87 15.77 -22.14
N TRP A 655 -30.20 14.61 -21.57
CA TRP A 655 -31.56 14.08 -21.52
C TRP A 655 -32.22 14.63 -20.24
N LYS A 656 -33.02 15.69 -20.37
CA LYS A 656 -33.74 16.32 -19.24
C LYS A 656 -35.17 16.68 -19.64
N GLY A 657 -36.12 16.39 -18.74
CA GLY A 657 -37.53 16.77 -18.88
C GLY A 657 -38.13 16.26 -20.19
N GLN A 658 -38.59 17.18 -21.05
CA GLN A 658 -39.25 16.86 -22.32
C GLN A 658 -38.34 16.12 -23.32
N SER A 659 -37.02 16.28 -23.22
CA SER A 659 -36.04 15.61 -24.11
C SER A 659 -35.69 14.16 -23.71
N ALA A 660 -36.21 13.68 -22.58
CA ALA A 660 -36.01 12.32 -22.10
C ALA A 660 -37.21 11.43 -22.48
N GLY A 661 -37.42 11.27 -23.78
CA GLY A 661 -38.55 10.59 -24.38
C GLY A 661 -38.68 9.08 -24.10
N GLY A 662 -37.64 8.45 -23.56
CA GLY A 662 -37.63 7.03 -23.22
C GLY A 662 -37.43 6.10 -24.43
N CYS A 663 -37.68 4.81 -24.24
CA CYS A 663 -37.46 3.80 -25.29
C CYS A 663 -38.56 3.80 -26.36
N GLY A 664 -38.30 3.16 -27.50
CA GLY A 664 -39.21 3.11 -28.66
C GLY A 664 -40.61 2.51 -28.40
N ASN A 665 -40.82 1.89 -27.23
CA ASN A 665 -42.12 1.42 -26.80
C ASN A 665 -43.06 2.58 -26.39
N PHE A 666 -42.51 3.74 -26.04
CA PHE A 666 -43.27 4.95 -25.68
C PHE A 666 -43.27 5.93 -26.87
N ARG A 667 -44.01 5.59 -27.92
CA ARG A 667 -44.00 6.33 -29.20
C ARG A 667 -44.33 7.83 -29.08
N GLU A 668 -45.15 8.21 -28.10
CA GLU A 668 -45.56 9.60 -27.90
C GLU A 668 -44.44 10.49 -27.38
N THR A 669 -43.56 9.95 -26.54
CA THR A 669 -42.46 10.68 -25.91
C THR A 669 -41.13 10.41 -26.58
N ALA A 670 -40.90 9.22 -27.16
CA ALA A 670 -39.63 8.80 -27.78
C ALA A 670 -39.19 9.73 -28.92
N LYS A 671 -40.13 10.38 -29.62
CA LYS A 671 -39.85 11.39 -30.64
C LYS A 671 -39.16 12.64 -30.11
N ASN A 672 -39.22 12.87 -28.80
CA ASN A 672 -38.57 14.00 -28.15
C ASN A 672 -37.10 13.69 -27.78
N ASN A 673 -36.64 12.45 -27.98
CA ASN A 673 -35.23 12.11 -27.78
C ASN A 673 -34.36 12.91 -28.75
N PRO A 674 -33.18 13.40 -28.33
CA PRO A 674 -32.29 14.14 -29.22
C PRO A 674 -31.86 13.29 -30.42
N ILE A 675 -32.01 13.85 -31.63
CA ILE A 675 -31.60 13.21 -32.89
C ILE A 675 -30.35 13.92 -33.40
N TYR A 676 -29.29 13.15 -33.64
CA TYR A 676 -28.04 13.64 -34.21
C TYR A 676 -27.88 13.15 -35.64
N GLN A 677 -27.73 14.08 -36.58
CA GLN A 677 -27.47 13.79 -37.97
C GLN A 677 -26.01 14.13 -38.29
N PHE A 678 -25.32 13.20 -38.95
CA PHE A 678 -23.94 13.37 -39.39
C PHE A 678 -23.92 13.31 -40.91
N GLN A 679 -23.26 14.28 -41.53
CA GLN A 679 -23.04 14.32 -42.97
C GLN A 679 -21.55 14.14 -43.23
N LEU A 680 -21.22 13.31 -44.21
CA LEU A 680 -19.85 12.88 -44.49
C LEU A 680 -19.45 13.36 -45.87
N ASP A 681 -18.38 14.15 -45.92
CA ASP A 681 -17.94 14.81 -47.16
C ASP A 681 -17.18 13.87 -48.11
N LYS A 682 -16.82 12.65 -47.67
CA LYS A 682 -16.11 11.66 -48.50
C LYS A 682 -16.75 10.27 -48.43
N ALA A 683 -16.97 9.67 -49.59
CA ALA A 683 -17.37 8.27 -49.73
C ALA A 683 -16.14 7.36 -49.69
N GLY A 684 -16.08 6.46 -48.70
CA GLY A 684 -15.03 5.45 -48.54
C GLY A 684 -15.33 4.52 -47.36
N PRO A 685 -14.65 3.37 -47.22
CA PRO A 685 -14.84 2.49 -46.06
C PRO A 685 -14.44 3.24 -44.80
N SER A 686 -15.46 3.65 -44.05
CA SER A 686 -15.31 4.54 -42.90
C SER A 686 -15.73 3.80 -41.65
N SER A 687 -14.80 3.59 -40.72
CA SER A 687 -15.14 3.05 -39.41
C SER A 687 -15.64 4.19 -38.52
N LEU A 688 -16.93 4.15 -38.16
CA LEU A 688 -17.53 5.11 -37.27
C LEU A 688 -17.68 4.50 -35.88
N SER A 689 -17.17 5.18 -34.84
CA SER A 689 -17.46 4.79 -33.46
C SER A 689 -18.25 5.86 -32.73
N TYR A 690 -19.32 5.40 -32.08
CA TYR A 690 -20.14 6.18 -31.18
C TYR A 690 -19.75 5.86 -29.74
N GLU A 691 -19.47 6.89 -28.96
CA GLU A 691 -18.96 6.77 -27.61
C GLU A 691 -19.86 7.56 -26.67
N ASP A 692 -20.72 6.86 -25.94
CA ASP A 692 -21.54 7.47 -24.90
C ASP A 692 -20.66 7.75 -23.66
N GLN A 693 -20.61 9.00 -23.20
CA GLN A 693 -19.88 9.40 -22.00
C GLN A 693 -20.76 9.42 -20.75
N GLY A 694 -21.90 8.71 -20.77
CA GLY A 694 -22.84 8.61 -19.65
C GLY A 694 -23.89 9.71 -19.68
N SER A 695 -24.42 10.10 -18.52
CA SER A 695 -25.58 11.00 -18.39
C SER A 695 -25.37 12.45 -18.92
N THR A 696 -24.21 12.77 -19.49
CA THR A 696 -23.81 14.15 -19.85
C THR A 696 -23.28 14.34 -21.27
N GLY A 697 -23.30 13.33 -22.15
CA GLY A 697 -23.06 13.54 -23.59
C GLY A 697 -22.42 12.37 -24.34
N PHE A 698 -22.35 12.49 -25.66
CA PHE A 698 -21.79 11.48 -26.58
C PHE A 698 -20.66 12.12 -27.41
N ALA A 699 -19.62 11.34 -27.67
CA ALA A 699 -18.55 11.68 -28.58
C ALA A 699 -18.64 10.79 -29.83
N VAL A 700 -18.40 11.38 -31.00
CA VAL A 700 -18.32 10.63 -32.26
C VAL A 700 -16.88 10.70 -32.75
N LYS A 701 -16.29 9.54 -33.00
CA LYS A 701 -14.91 9.41 -33.47
C LYS A 701 -14.88 8.81 -34.88
N TRP A 702 -14.09 9.45 -35.75
CA TRP A 702 -13.99 9.24 -37.20
C TRP A 702 -12.56 8.89 -37.62
#